data_AF-A0A1I6EBJ5-F1
#
_entry.id   AF-A0A1I6EBJ5-F1
#
_cell.length_a   1.000
_cell.length_b   1.000
_cell.length_c   1.000
_cell.angle_alpha   90.00
_cell.angle_beta   90.00
_cell.angle_gamma   90.00
#
_symmetry.space_group_name_H-M   'P 1'
#
loop_
_entity.id
_entity.type
_entity.pdbx_description
1 polymer ?
#
loop_
_entity_poly.entity_id
_entity_poly.type
_entity_poly.pdbx_seq_one_letter_code
_entity_poly.pdbx_strand_id
1 'polypeptide(L)'
;MNLVATSLLVGALLAPSGPVEPVTVFVELTSTAAADTGNVAQARSARNRTSEHVSRVVSRSGGREVARTTNAVPGVMLSADKSRLSALSRMPEVRAVHRMVPKKLTNAHAVRLTRTSDVWKSLGRFGDGVRIGVIDTGIDYRHADFGGGTFPTGKVVGGHDFAGDAYTGKSGSIPEPDADPLDCEGHGTHVAGTAAGYGVNADGTTYRGSYSSVDLDSLKIGPGTAPKASLYALKVFGCEGGTNLTAQALDWALDPNGDGDFSDKLDVVNLSLGSDFGAPDDPDSLFVRKLVEHGVVVVAAAGNGGDFYDVSGSPGNSPEAISVANSRDSFSMLDGLEVAGRQWPGQYSQNFKDSFDLTLPVVRLSSNVDGCKPISEPLAGKIVWLEWDDSDATRACGSGARTDNAWKAGAAGVLLPTTLPVFAAGIAGNAHIPAFQLTAAASTALRPALEAGTLTVHLTSALKVAVPSVEPAIADTITPSSSRSRSSIAVAAPGDTIFSAASGTASDGVSMGGTSMASPHVAGIAALLREVHPKWTVAEIKAALTNTASGVVRDADGVREAPMRVGAGRVDGLAALSSDVLALGDASFGTVEAAGPVLTSRTIRLVNKGSQAVRLNARYEPITAVPGVSFQVIVPYVALPPGGSASVPVQLRISNPAALRKTPDPTVSLDEGRQFLAEASGQVTFTGDRTLHVPVYAAPKPVARLTASGDRVAGRGLDQPGYQSRMTALTLGARSDRLADCGPDVQDNCAINRTARGGDLRYVGATATSDLLAFGVATWSTWANIGSNIQPEVKFSVGGKDFVTTAVKPTNPDGDITADIWLARTKVAGSDEVVDEQPLNGLDGATDTNLFDSDVVVLPVSRAALPSGPVTYTVGVRSPYTAPADSDDLVDVTPAATFDYSLIVPGLSTVVRSGDPVPAGSLVFFHHNASGNRAFVR
;
A
#
# COMPACT_ATOMS: atom_id res chain seq x y z
N MET A 1 -71.86 -5.32 39.94
CA MET A 1 -72.65 -5.10 38.70
C MET A 1 -71.92 -4.06 37.86
N ASN A 2 -71.65 -4.22 36.57
CA ASN A 2 -71.57 -5.44 35.73
C ASN A 2 -70.80 -5.14 34.42
N LEU A 3 -70.48 -6.15 33.59
CA LEU A 3 -70.00 -6.06 32.17
C LEU A 3 -68.57 -5.49 31.95
N VAL A 4 -67.52 -6.30 31.74
CA VAL A 4 -67.12 -7.10 30.54
C VAL A 4 -66.57 -6.27 29.34
N ALA A 5 -65.27 -6.48 29.06
CA ALA A 5 -64.50 -6.40 27.80
C ALA A 5 -64.39 -5.09 26.96
N THR A 6 -63.15 -4.71 26.61
CA THR A 6 -62.55 -4.84 25.25
C THR A 6 -61.05 -4.44 25.28
N SER A 7 -60.22 -4.99 24.39
CA SER A 7 -58.75 -4.77 24.30
C SER A 7 -58.37 -3.51 23.51
N LEU A 8 -57.23 -2.87 23.80
CA LEU A 8 -56.39 -2.23 22.76
C LEU A 8 -54.93 -1.97 23.21
N LEU A 9 -54.08 -1.62 22.23
CA LEU A 9 -52.61 -1.48 22.23
C LEU A 9 -51.95 -0.78 23.45
N VAL A 10 -50.78 -1.32 23.86
CA VAL A 10 -49.59 -0.53 24.18
C VAL A 10 -48.39 -1.16 23.47
N GLY A 11 -47.91 -0.53 22.39
CA GLY A 11 -46.62 -0.86 21.77
C GLY A 11 -45.55 0.08 22.30
N ALA A 12 -44.47 -0.45 22.86
CA ALA A 12 -43.39 0.38 23.39
C ALA A 12 -42.44 0.84 22.28
N LEU A 13 -42.35 2.15 22.03
CA LEU A 13 -41.20 2.72 21.34
C LEU A 13 -40.03 2.83 22.32
N LEU A 14 -39.11 1.87 22.24
CA LEU A 14 -37.72 2.05 22.69
C LEU A 14 -36.87 2.22 21.43
N ALA A 15 -36.28 3.41 21.27
CA ALA A 15 -35.30 3.66 20.22
C ALA A 15 -33.96 2.99 20.59
N PRO A 16 -33.21 2.42 19.63
CA PRO A 16 -31.91 1.84 19.90
C PRO A 16 -30.88 2.95 20.15
N SER A 17 -30.48 3.14 21.41
CA SER A 17 -29.44 4.09 21.80
C SER A 17 -28.07 3.41 21.90
N GLY A 18 -27.41 3.22 20.76
CA GLY A 18 -25.96 2.96 20.68
C GLY A 18 -25.23 4.20 20.14
N PRO A 19 -23.92 4.37 20.42
CA PRO A 19 -23.14 5.41 19.77
C PRO A 19 -23.04 5.10 18.27
N VAL A 20 -23.46 6.04 17.42
CA VAL A 20 -23.31 5.95 15.96
C VAL A 20 -22.00 6.61 15.58
N GLU A 21 -21.14 5.89 14.85
CA GLU A 21 -19.92 6.47 14.29
C GLU A 21 -20.24 7.35 13.07
N PRO A 22 -19.93 8.67 13.10
CA PRO A 22 -20.02 9.50 11.91
C PRO A 22 -18.88 9.14 10.94
N VAL A 23 -19.25 8.82 9.70
CA VAL A 23 -18.30 8.52 8.63
C VAL A 23 -17.89 9.80 7.91
N THR A 24 -16.64 9.87 7.46
CA THR A 24 -16.20 10.95 6.57
C THR A 24 -16.36 10.53 5.12
N VAL A 25 -17.11 11.33 4.36
CA VAL A 25 -17.45 11.08 2.96
C VAL A 25 -17.26 12.32 2.09
N PHE A 26 -16.84 12.13 0.85
CA PHE A 26 -16.76 13.17 -0.17
C PHE A 26 -18.01 13.16 -1.05
N VAL A 27 -18.81 14.24 -1.00
CA VAL A 27 -19.98 14.48 -1.85
C VAL A 27 -19.53 15.17 -3.14
N GLU A 28 -19.57 14.45 -4.26
CA GLU A 28 -19.33 14.98 -5.61
C GLU A 28 -20.60 15.69 -6.12
N LEU A 29 -20.44 16.86 -6.74
CA LEU A 29 -21.54 17.73 -7.17
C LEU A 29 -21.74 17.71 -8.70
N THR A 30 -22.94 18.11 -9.13
CA THR A 30 -23.33 18.25 -10.54
C THR A 30 -22.83 19.54 -11.20
N SER A 31 -22.17 20.42 -10.45
CA SER A 31 -21.55 21.63 -11.00
C SER A 31 -20.31 21.31 -11.85
N THR A 32 -19.99 22.20 -12.80
CA THR A 32 -18.78 22.10 -13.63
C THR A 32 -17.53 22.29 -12.77
N ALA A 33 -16.49 21.47 -12.98
CA ALA A 33 -15.17 21.71 -12.39
C ALA A 33 -14.63 23.07 -12.88
N ALA A 34 -14.00 23.86 -12.00
CA ALA A 34 -13.41 25.12 -12.44
C ALA A 34 -12.34 24.90 -13.53
N ALA A 35 -11.62 23.78 -13.45
CA ALA A 35 -10.63 23.31 -14.43
C ALA A 35 -11.20 22.95 -15.81
N ASP A 36 -12.49 22.60 -15.90
CA ASP A 36 -13.19 22.27 -17.15
C ASP A 36 -13.80 23.53 -17.83
N THR A 37 -13.52 24.75 -17.33
CA THR A 37 -14.10 25.99 -17.87
C THR A 37 -13.15 26.76 -18.81
N GLY A 38 -13.72 27.55 -19.73
CA GLY A 38 -12.97 28.18 -20.82
C GLY A 38 -12.30 29.52 -20.49
N ASN A 39 -12.42 30.06 -19.28
CA ASN A 39 -11.71 31.26 -18.80
C ASN A 39 -11.95 31.52 -17.29
N VAL A 40 -11.09 32.35 -16.69
CA VAL A 40 -11.13 32.74 -15.27
C VAL A 40 -12.49 33.24 -14.78
N ALA A 41 -13.26 33.97 -15.59
CA ALA A 41 -14.60 34.43 -15.18
C ALA A 41 -15.61 33.27 -15.10
N GLN A 42 -15.51 32.28 -15.99
CA GLN A 42 -16.27 31.04 -15.90
C GLN A 42 -15.80 30.14 -14.75
N ALA A 43 -14.49 30.10 -14.47
CA ALA A 43 -13.92 29.36 -13.34
C ALA A 43 -14.43 29.90 -12.00
N ARG A 44 -14.35 31.23 -11.77
CA ARG A 44 -14.92 31.89 -10.59
C ARG A 44 -16.44 31.68 -10.49
N SER A 45 -17.16 31.75 -11.62
CA SER A 45 -18.59 31.42 -11.66
C SER A 45 -18.88 29.96 -11.29
N ALA A 46 -18.01 29.03 -11.65
CA ALA A 46 -18.12 27.61 -11.29
C ALA A 46 -17.84 27.40 -9.79
N ARG A 47 -16.78 28.00 -9.22
CA ARG A 47 -16.50 27.96 -7.78
C ARG A 47 -17.65 28.53 -6.93
N ASN A 48 -18.26 29.63 -7.38
CA ASN A 48 -19.41 30.22 -6.70
C ASN A 48 -20.63 29.28 -6.73
N ARG A 49 -20.99 28.74 -7.91
CA ARG A 49 -22.07 27.74 -8.04
C ARG A 49 -21.81 26.50 -7.20
N THR A 50 -20.60 25.95 -7.23
CA THR A 50 -20.19 24.83 -6.37
C THR A 50 -20.35 25.21 -4.90
N SER A 51 -19.91 26.39 -4.47
CA SER A 51 -20.06 26.83 -3.07
C SER A 51 -21.51 27.01 -2.63
N GLU A 52 -22.38 27.55 -3.50
CA GLU A 52 -23.83 27.60 -3.28
C GLU A 52 -24.45 26.20 -3.18
N HIS A 53 -24.00 25.25 -4.00
CA HIS A 53 -24.43 23.86 -3.95
C HIS A 53 -23.98 23.19 -2.64
N VAL A 54 -22.70 23.36 -2.26
CA VAL A 54 -22.16 22.89 -0.97
C VAL A 54 -22.98 23.43 0.20
N SER A 55 -23.29 24.73 0.26
CA SER A 55 -24.10 25.28 1.35
C SER A 55 -25.51 24.67 1.43
N ARG A 56 -26.11 24.27 0.31
CA ARG A 56 -27.40 23.54 0.29
C ARG A 56 -27.26 22.09 0.73
N VAL A 57 -26.15 21.43 0.42
CA VAL A 57 -25.83 20.07 0.88
C VAL A 57 -25.54 20.06 2.39
N VAL A 58 -24.62 20.90 2.86
CA VAL A 58 -24.24 21.02 4.30
C VAL A 58 -25.46 21.36 5.18
N SER A 59 -26.36 22.24 4.72
CA SER A 59 -27.60 22.54 5.47
C SER A 59 -28.62 21.40 5.48
N ARG A 60 -28.48 20.38 4.63
CA ARG A 60 -29.35 19.20 4.58
C ARG A 60 -28.72 17.93 5.16
N SER A 61 -27.40 17.84 5.25
CA SER A 61 -26.70 16.69 5.89
C SER A 61 -27.07 16.58 7.36
N GLY A 62 -27.05 17.71 8.08
CA GLY A 62 -26.93 17.71 9.54
C GLY A 62 -25.55 17.24 10.04
N GLY A 63 -24.61 16.93 9.13
CA GLY A 63 -23.22 16.62 9.41
C GLY A 63 -22.31 17.82 9.14
N ARG A 64 -21.13 17.84 9.77
CA ARG A 64 -20.20 18.97 9.69
C ARG A 64 -19.42 18.94 8.37
N GLU A 65 -19.24 20.11 7.76
CA GLU A 65 -18.26 20.29 6.69
C GLU A 65 -16.84 19.98 7.24
N VAL A 66 -16.14 19.11 6.52
CA VAL A 66 -14.75 18.71 6.77
C VAL A 66 -13.83 19.45 5.81
N ALA A 67 -14.23 19.51 4.54
CA ALA A 67 -13.49 20.15 3.46
C ALA A 67 -14.44 20.50 2.30
N ARG A 68 -13.99 21.32 1.35
CA ARG A 68 -14.62 21.43 0.02
C ARG A 68 -13.59 21.45 -1.09
N THR A 69 -14.01 20.98 -2.26
CA THR A 69 -13.24 20.97 -3.50
C THR A 69 -14.03 21.69 -4.59
N THR A 70 -13.35 22.42 -5.45
CA THR A 70 -13.99 23.22 -6.51
C THR A 70 -13.24 23.19 -7.84
N ASN A 71 -12.04 22.62 -7.86
CA ASN A 71 -11.07 22.80 -8.95
C ASN A 71 -11.13 21.67 -9.96
N ALA A 72 -10.78 20.45 -9.53
CA ALA A 72 -10.75 19.23 -10.33
C ALA A 72 -12.06 18.44 -10.27
N VAL A 73 -12.63 18.33 -9.07
CA VAL A 73 -13.89 17.62 -8.82
C VAL A 73 -14.71 18.45 -7.82
N PRO A 74 -15.75 19.18 -8.27
CA PRO A 74 -16.63 19.93 -7.38
C PRO A 74 -17.25 19.06 -6.30
N GLY A 75 -17.15 19.49 -5.04
CA GLY A 75 -17.70 18.71 -3.95
C GLY A 75 -17.47 19.26 -2.55
N VAL A 76 -17.96 18.50 -1.56
CA VAL A 76 -17.79 18.77 -0.13
C VAL A 76 -17.51 17.48 0.60
N MET A 77 -16.44 17.46 1.38
CA MET A 77 -16.21 16.40 2.35
C MET A 77 -16.99 16.71 3.62
N LEU A 78 -17.73 15.72 4.12
CA LEU A 78 -18.61 15.81 5.28
C LEU A 78 -18.27 14.71 6.27
N SER A 79 -18.23 15.06 7.55
CA SER A 79 -18.33 14.10 8.65
C SER A 79 -19.78 14.09 9.10
N ALA A 80 -20.49 12.99 8.87
CA ALA A 80 -21.95 12.91 9.03
C ALA A 80 -22.40 11.56 9.57
N ASP A 81 -23.53 11.57 10.28
CA ASP A 81 -24.26 10.34 10.63
C ASP A 81 -24.56 9.56 9.35
N LYS A 82 -24.17 8.29 9.31
CA LYS A 82 -24.35 7.41 8.14
C LYS A 82 -25.81 7.36 7.65
N SER A 83 -26.77 7.40 8.57
CA SER A 83 -28.21 7.46 8.31
C SER A 83 -28.73 8.72 7.59
N ARG A 84 -27.92 9.79 7.48
CA ARG A 84 -28.28 11.05 6.80
C ARG A 84 -27.89 11.08 5.32
N LEU A 85 -26.93 10.25 4.93
CA LEU A 85 -26.29 10.33 3.61
C LEU A 85 -27.26 10.03 2.46
N SER A 86 -28.29 9.23 2.71
CA SER A 86 -29.43 8.97 1.82
C SER A 86 -30.27 10.19 1.47
N ALA A 87 -30.28 11.23 2.32
CA ALA A 87 -30.98 12.48 2.04
C ALA A 87 -30.11 13.48 1.26
N LEU A 88 -28.79 13.38 1.39
CA LEU A 88 -27.83 14.20 0.65
C LEU A 88 -27.71 13.79 -0.80
N SER A 89 -27.57 12.49 -1.00
CA SER A 89 -27.32 11.90 -2.30
C SER A 89 -28.45 12.26 -3.27
N ARG A 90 -29.70 12.15 -2.81
CA ARG A 90 -30.94 12.44 -3.55
C ARG A 90 -31.19 13.94 -3.82
N MET A 91 -30.16 14.78 -3.72
CA MET A 91 -30.23 16.20 -4.07
C MET A 91 -29.83 16.41 -5.54
N PRO A 92 -30.54 17.27 -6.30
CA PRO A 92 -30.20 17.55 -7.71
C PRO A 92 -28.84 18.25 -7.87
N GLU A 93 -28.30 18.83 -6.79
CA GLU A 93 -26.93 19.33 -6.72
C GLU A 93 -25.85 18.22 -6.65
N VAL A 94 -26.21 17.00 -6.25
CA VAL A 94 -25.28 15.90 -5.93
C VAL A 94 -25.24 14.88 -7.06
N ARG A 95 -24.02 14.45 -7.38
CA ARG A 95 -23.69 13.55 -8.49
C ARG A 95 -23.34 12.15 -7.98
N ALA A 96 -22.52 12.09 -6.94
CA ALA A 96 -22.16 10.87 -6.21
C ALA A 96 -21.74 11.25 -4.78
N VAL A 97 -21.59 10.26 -3.91
CA VAL A 97 -20.91 10.43 -2.61
C VAL A 97 -19.94 9.25 -2.44
N HIS A 98 -18.83 9.44 -1.74
CA HIS A 98 -17.68 8.53 -1.70
C HIS A 98 -17.09 8.45 -0.28
N ARG A 99 -16.50 7.33 0.17
CA ARG A 99 -15.88 7.21 1.52
C ARG A 99 -14.35 7.35 1.46
N MET A 100 -13.75 7.95 2.50
CA MET A 100 -12.34 8.37 2.53
C MET A 100 -11.51 7.65 3.62
N VAL A 101 -10.18 7.43 3.44
CA VAL A 101 -9.37 6.41 4.20
C VAL A 101 -7.92 6.86 4.60
N PRO A 102 -7.41 6.55 5.83
CA PRO A 102 -6.03 6.84 6.38
C PRO A 102 -4.75 6.28 5.69
N LYS A 103 -3.57 6.89 5.92
CA LYS A 103 -2.30 6.74 5.13
C LYS A 103 -0.96 6.99 5.95
N LYS A 104 0.28 6.52 5.57
CA LYS A 104 1.62 6.72 6.31
C LYS A 104 2.98 6.80 5.47
N LEU A 105 4.22 6.92 6.07
CA LEU A 105 5.30 7.99 5.90
C LEU A 105 6.87 7.60 5.69
N THR A 106 7.86 8.48 5.22
CA THR A 106 9.42 8.42 5.07
C THR A 106 10.26 9.76 4.61
N ASN A 107 11.45 10.13 3.96
CA ASN A 107 12.84 9.80 3.35
C ASN A 107 13.94 10.93 3.60
N ALA A 108 15.25 10.81 3.21
CA ALA A 108 15.93 11.81 2.30
C ALA A 108 17.31 11.54 1.60
N HIS A 109 18.35 11.06 2.26
CA HIS A 109 19.78 11.09 1.86
C HIS A 109 20.25 10.53 0.47
N ALA A 110 19.56 9.58 -0.17
CA ALA A 110 20.06 8.72 -1.29
C ALA A 110 20.37 9.37 -2.67
N VAL A 111 20.73 10.65 -2.71
CA VAL A 111 21.08 11.42 -3.91
C VAL A 111 22.36 10.94 -4.62
N ARG A 112 23.16 10.07 -3.98
CA ARG A 112 24.34 9.42 -4.58
C ARG A 112 23.96 8.20 -5.41
N LEU A 113 23.28 7.21 -4.81
CA LEU A 113 22.90 5.97 -5.49
C LEU A 113 21.90 6.19 -6.63
N THR A 114 21.01 7.19 -6.50
CA THR A 114 20.15 7.66 -7.60
C THR A 114 20.88 8.44 -8.70
N ARG A 115 22.19 8.69 -8.54
CA ARG A 115 23.06 9.49 -9.43
C ARG A 115 22.61 10.94 -9.62
N THR A 116 21.76 11.43 -8.72
CA THR A 116 21.27 12.82 -8.75
C THR A 116 22.41 13.82 -8.53
N SER A 117 23.40 13.51 -7.68
CA SER A 117 24.57 14.40 -7.54
C SER A 117 25.38 14.56 -8.83
N ASP A 118 25.33 13.58 -9.75
CA ASP A 118 25.99 13.66 -11.05
C ASP A 118 25.25 14.63 -11.99
N VAL A 119 23.91 14.74 -11.89
CA VAL A 119 23.11 15.75 -12.61
C VAL A 119 23.56 17.15 -12.23
N TRP A 120 23.70 17.43 -10.93
CA TRP A 120 24.13 18.74 -10.44
C TRP A 120 25.53 19.13 -10.96
N LYS A 121 26.44 18.14 -11.01
CA LYS A 121 27.84 18.31 -11.45
C LYS A 121 28.02 18.40 -12.96
N SER A 122 27.23 17.65 -13.74
CA SER A 122 27.42 17.52 -15.20
C SER A 122 26.42 18.31 -16.06
N LEU A 123 25.18 18.49 -15.58
CA LEU A 123 24.12 19.19 -16.33
C LEU A 123 23.79 20.58 -15.76
N GLY A 124 24.21 20.87 -14.52
CA GLY A 124 23.94 22.14 -13.85
C GLY A 124 22.44 22.38 -13.57
N ARG A 125 21.72 21.31 -13.24
CA ARG A 125 20.27 21.29 -12.98
C ARG A 125 19.99 21.01 -11.52
N PHE A 126 19.04 21.74 -10.94
CA PHE A 126 18.80 21.73 -9.49
C PHE A 126 17.32 21.92 -9.11
N GLY A 127 16.41 22.02 -10.09
CA GLY A 127 14.98 22.30 -9.90
C GLY A 127 14.64 23.79 -9.95
N ASP A 128 15.50 24.64 -10.53
CA ASP A 128 15.28 26.09 -10.61
C ASP A 128 13.91 26.41 -11.24
N GLY A 129 13.02 27.07 -10.48
CA GLY A 129 11.70 27.49 -10.95
C GLY A 129 10.62 26.40 -10.99
N VAL A 130 10.88 25.20 -10.45
CA VAL A 130 9.92 24.09 -10.38
C VAL A 130 9.31 24.02 -8.97
N ARG A 131 8.00 23.75 -8.88
CA ARG A 131 7.22 23.72 -7.64
C ARG A 131 6.83 22.29 -7.26
N ILE A 132 7.20 21.85 -6.06
CA ILE A 132 6.91 20.52 -5.51
C ILE A 132 5.93 20.67 -4.34
N GLY A 133 4.75 20.06 -4.45
CA GLY A 133 3.82 19.88 -3.34
C GLY A 133 4.19 18.66 -2.50
N VAL A 134 4.24 18.83 -1.18
CA VAL A 134 4.41 17.76 -0.19
C VAL A 134 3.10 17.66 0.58
N ILE A 135 2.28 16.64 0.25
CA ILE A 135 0.98 16.39 0.88
C ILE A 135 1.19 15.43 2.03
N ASP A 136 1.18 15.97 3.26
CA ASP A 136 1.89 15.34 4.36
C ASP A 136 1.51 15.84 5.78
N THR A 137 2.34 15.60 6.81
CA THR A 137 2.17 16.13 8.19
C THR A 137 2.52 17.62 8.33
N GLY A 138 3.00 18.25 7.26
CA GLY A 138 3.43 19.66 7.20
C GLY A 138 4.87 19.80 6.73
N ILE A 139 5.48 20.98 6.92
CA ILE A 139 6.94 21.15 6.85
C ILE A 139 7.35 22.11 7.97
N ASP A 140 8.35 21.75 8.79
CA ASP A 140 9.01 22.71 9.68
C ASP A 140 9.94 23.64 8.90
N TYR A 141 9.33 24.60 8.21
CA TYR A 141 10.01 25.64 7.43
C TYR A 141 10.98 26.52 8.24
N ARG A 142 10.97 26.40 9.58
CA ARG A 142 11.89 27.11 10.50
C ARG A 142 13.25 26.40 10.56
N HIS A 143 13.31 25.11 10.22
CA HIS A 143 14.53 24.30 10.21
C HIS A 143 15.57 24.83 9.22
N ALA A 144 16.85 24.69 9.58
CA ALA A 144 17.97 25.18 8.78
C ALA A 144 17.96 24.68 7.34
N ASP A 145 17.54 23.43 7.07
CA ASP A 145 17.50 22.85 5.72
C ASP A 145 16.57 23.61 4.74
N PHE A 146 15.56 24.32 5.26
CA PHE A 146 14.67 25.17 4.47
C PHE A 146 15.04 26.66 4.53
N GLY A 147 16.10 27.01 5.26
CA GLY A 147 16.58 28.38 5.42
C GLY A 147 15.97 29.16 6.59
N GLY A 148 15.00 28.58 7.29
CA GLY A 148 14.31 29.18 8.42
C GLY A 148 13.44 30.40 8.09
N GLY A 149 12.88 30.99 9.15
CA GLY A 149 12.06 32.20 9.11
C GLY A 149 10.59 31.96 9.47
N THR A 150 9.73 32.88 9.04
CA THR A 150 8.27 32.81 9.17
C THR A 150 7.64 32.38 7.85
N PHE A 151 6.59 31.56 7.89
CA PHE A 151 5.89 31.12 6.67
C PHE A 151 5.14 32.28 5.98
N PRO A 152 5.11 32.34 4.62
CA PRO A 152 5.91 31.52 3.70
C PRO A 152 7.39 31.98 3.66
N THR A 153 8.31 31.02 3.53
CA THR A 153 9.76 31.28 3.45
C THR A 153 10.24 31.30 2.00
N GLY A 154 11.52 31.64 1.76
CA GLY A 154 12.14 31.58 0.43
C GLY A 154 12.30 30.17 -0.16
N LYS A 155 11.95 29.11 0.61
CA LYS A 155 11.97 27.70 0.18
C LYS A 155 10.57 27.09 0.24
N VAL A 156 9.89 27.24 1.38
CA VAL A 156 8.51 26.79 1.57
C VAL A 156 7.61 27.98 1.26
N VAL A 157 7.36 28.18 -0.03
CA VAL A 157 6.83 29.44 -0.60
C VAL A 157 5.31 29.56 -0.51
N GLY A 158 4.63 28.50 -0.08
CA GLY A 158 3.18 28.42 0.06
C GLY A 158 2.77 27.08 0.67
N GLY A 159 1.47 26.87 0.84
CA GLY A 159 0.93 25.74 1.57
C GLY A 159 -0.34 26.09 2.36
N HIS A 160 -0.88 25.11 3.07
CA HIS A 160 -2.08 25.23 3.92
C HIS A 160 -2.15 24.04 4.89
N ASP A 161 -2.66 24.26 6.11
CA ASP A 161 -3.08 23.17 7.00
C ASP A 161 -4.57 22.85 6.76
N PHE A 162 -4.83 21.67 6.21
CA PHE A 162 -6.17 21.15 5.97
C PHE A 162 -6.74 20.41 7.20
N ALA A 163 -5.89 20.09 8.19
CA ALA A 163 -6.14 19.17 9.28
C ALA A 163 -6.24 19.85 10.66
N GLY A 164 -5.22 20.61 11.05
CA GLY A 164 -4.99 21.05 12.43
C GLY A 164 -4.43 19.93 13.32
N ASP A 165 -3.61 20.31 14.30
CA ASP A 165 -2.81 19.39 15.13
C ASP A 165 -3.59 18.25 15.82
N ALA A 166 -4.84 18.50 16.21
CA ALA A 166 -5.69 17.53 16.93
C ALA A 166 -6.44 16.53 16.02
N TYR A 167 -6.29 16.64 14.69
CA TYR A 167 -6.99 15.76 13.75
C TYR A 167 -6.29 14.42 13.56
N THR A 168 -7.07 13.33 13.71
CA THR A 168 -6.56 11.95 13.70
C THR A 168 -7.15 11.06 12.60
N GLY A 169 -8.03 11.60 11.74
CA GLY A 169 -8.71 10.86 10.67
C GLY A 169 -9.73 9.80 11.11
N LYS A 170 -9.88 9.58 12.42
CA LYS A 170 -10.84 8.64 13.02
C LYS A 170 -12.26 9.19 13.00
N SER A 171 -13.24 8.30 13.17
CA SER A 171 -14.64 8.65 13.45
C SER A 171 -14.75 9.71 14.55
N GLY A 172 -15.60 10.72 14.32
CA GLY A 172 -15.77 11.87 15.22
C GLY A 172 -14.59 12.86 15.25
N SER A 173 -13.43 12.51 14.69
CA SER A 173 -12.32 13.46 14.51
C SER A 173 -12.66 14.46 13.42
N ILE A 174 -12.25 15.70 13.66
CA ILE A 174 -12.81 16.89 13.03
C ILE A 174 -11.63 17.81 12.69
N PRO A 175 -11.39 18.10 11.40
CA PRO A 175 -10.36 19.08 11.06
C PRO A 175 -10.68 20.48 11.54
N GLU A 176 -9.62 21.16 11.99
CA GLU A 176 -9.56 22.56 12.37
C GLU A 176 -8.47 23.24 11.52
N PRO A 177 -8.71 23.44 10.20
CA PRO A 177 -7.71 23.91 9.24
C PRO A 177 -7.29 25.37 9.46
N ASP A 178 -6.01 25.68 9.22
CA ASP A 178 -5.47 27.03 9.30
C ASP A 178 -4.35 27.32 8.26
N ALA A 179 -3.77 28.52 8.32
CA ALA A 179 -2.83 29.02 7.32
C ALA A 179 -1.36 28.61 7.53
N ASP A 180 -1.01 27.94 8.62
CA ASP A 180 0.38 27.60 9.00
C ASP A 180 0.60 26.07 8.93
N PRO A 181 1.10 25.53 7.79
CA PRO A 181 1.30 24.09 7.58
C PRO A 181 2.54 23.55 8.31
N LEU A 182 2.75 23.99 9.54
CA LEU A 182 3.86 23.61 10.39
C LEU A 182 3.73 22.13 10.82
N ASP A 183 4.83 21.39 10.68
CA ASP A 183 4.90 19.96 10.98
C ASP A 183 5.11 19.70 12.49
N CYS A 184 4.14 19.09 13.14
CA CYS A 184 4.21 18.71 14.55
C CYS A 184 4.55 17.22 14.80
N GLU A 185 4.57 16.39 13.75
CA GLU A 185 4.92 14.96 13.83
C GLU A 185 6.39 14.74 13.44
N GLY A 186 6.82 15.40 12.37
CA GLY A 186 8.21 15.52 11.92
C GLY A 186 8.53 14.85 10.59
N HIS A 187 7.62 14.06 10.05
CA HIS A 187 7.78 13.37 8.79
C HIS A 187 7.74 14.27 7.54
N GLY A 188 6.76 15.14 7.38
CA GLY A 188 6.62 15.94 6.16
C GLY A 188 7.82 16.87 5.94
N THR A 189 8.45 17.29 7.05
CA THR A 189 9.78 17.92 7.11
C THR A 189 10.88 17.03 6.52
N HIS A 190 10.86 15.74 6.85
CA HIS A 190 11.78 14.71 6.35
C HIS A 190 11.66 14.57 4.80
N VAL A 191 10.43 14.39 4.29
CA VAL A 191 10.07 14.33 2.86
C VAL A 191 10.49 15.59 2.10
N ALA A 192 10.20 16.75 2.68
CA ALA A 192 10.57 18.04 2.13
C ALA A 192 12.09 18.15 1.94
N GLY A 193 12.86 17.70 2.94
CA GLY A 193 14.32 17.62 2.87
C GLY A 193 14.79 16.73 1.72
N THR A 194 14.16 15.57 1.52
CA THR A 194 14.44 14.67 0.38
C THR A 194 14.28 15.34 -0.97
N ALA A 195 13.15 16.03 -1.14
CA ALA A 195 12.70 16.47 -2.44
C ALA A 195 13.50 17.70 -2.85
N ALA A 196 13.68 18.64 -1.93
CA ALA A 196 14.27 19.94 -2.21
C ALA A 196 14.91 20.64 -0.99
N GLY A 197 15.35 19.92 0.05
CA GLY A 197 16.18 20.49 1.11
C GLY A 197 17.42 21.20 0.55
N TYR A 198 17.86 22.30 1.16
CA TYR A 198 19.08 22.99 0.71
C TYR A 198 20.37 22.24 1.12
N GLY A 199 20.30 21.38 2.14
CA GLY A 199 21.43 20.86 2.89
C GLY A 199 21.77 21.76 4.08
N VAL A 200 22.46 21.19 5.07
CA VAL A 200 22.90 21.86 6.31
C VAL A 200 24.39 21.63 6.49
N ASN A 201 25.14 22.70 6.76
CA ASN A 201 26.57 22.70 6.99
C ASN A 201 26.92 22.03 8.34
N ALA A 202 28.18 21.63 8.54
CA ALA A 202 28.66 21.06 9.80
C ALA A 202 28.44 21.96 11.04
N ASP A 203 28.29 23.28 10.87
CA ASP A 203 28.00 24.24 11.94
C ASP A 203 26.50 24.44 12.23
N GLY A 204 25.62 23.69 11.55
CA GLY A 204 24.16 23.80 11.67
C GLY A 204 23.52 24.92 10.84
N THR A 205 24.30 25.73 10.11
CA THR A 205 23.74 26.75 9.20
C THR A 205 23.29 26.12 7.87
N THR A 206 22.36 26.76 7.16
CA THR A 206 21.92 26.25 5.85
C THR A 206 23.04 26.29 4.82
N TYR A 207 23.11 25.25 3.98
CA TYR A 207 23.98 25.28 2.82
C TYR A 207 23.54 26.35 1.80
N ARG A 208 24.53 27.11 1.32
CA ARG A 208 24.38 28.23 0.36
C ARG A 208 25.43 28.19 -0.75
N GLY A 209 26.18 27.08 -0.84
CA GLY A 209 27.24 26.89 -1.83
C GLY A 209 26.74 26.42 -3.20
N SER A 210 27.67 26.02 -4.06
CA SER A 210 27.37 25.51 -5.40
C SER A 210 27.18 23.99 -5.41
N TYR A 211 25.97 23.53 -5.70
CA TYR A 211 25.65 22.10 -5.85
C TYR A 211 26.44 21.39 -6.97
N SER A 212 26.97 22.12 -7.97
CA SER A 212 27.87 21.53 -8.97
C SER A 212 29.26 21.18 -8.43
N SER A 213 29.60 21.64 -7.23
CA SER A 213 30.88 21.37 -6.56
C SER A 213 30.68 21.11 -5.06
N VAL A 214 29.53 20.56 -4.66
CA VAL A 214 29.24 20.25 -3.26
C VAL A 214 30.00 19.00 -2.83
N ASP A 215 30.75 19.12 -1.73
CA ASP A 215 31.25 17.99 -0.97
C ASP A 215 30.14 17.49 -0.03
N LEU A 216 29.50 16.39 -0.43
CA LEU A 216 28.40 15.78 0.32
C LEU A 216 28.84 15.11 1.63
N ASP A 217 30.14 14.86 1.82
CA ASP A 217 30.70 14.31 3.06
C ASP A 217 31.06 15.42 4.08
N SER A 218 31.06 16.69 3.65
CA SER A 218 31.31 17.86 4.51
C SER A 218 30.06 18.43 5.20
N LEU A 219 28.88 17.90 4.90
CA LEU A 219 27.59 18.43 5.35
C LEU A 219 27.01 17.61 6.49
N LYS A 220 26.33 18.31 7.42
CA LYS A 220 25.54 17.70 8.50
C LYS A 220 24.30 17.02 7.95
N ILE A 221 23.63 17.65 6.98
CA ILE A 221 22.52 17.06 6.22
C ILE A 221 22.78 17.32 4.74
N GLY A 222 22.72 16.28 3.90
CA GLY A 222 22.88 16.42 2.46
C GLY A 222 21.72 17.20 1.81
N PRO A 223 21.94 17.91 0.68
CA PRO A 223 20.86 18.58 -0.03
C PRO A 223 19.86 17.58 -0.61
N GLY A 224 18.60 18.00 -0.67
CA GLY A 224 17.55 17.27 -1.37
C GLY A 224 17.82 17.14 -2.85
N THR A 225 17.12 16.20 -3.47
CA THR A 225 17.27 15.76 -4.87
C THR A 225 17.20 16.92 -5.88
N ALA A 226 16.26 17.84 -5.69
CA ALA A 226 16.11 19.09 -6.47
C ALA A 226 16.28 20.30 -5.53
N PRO A 227 17.52 20.62 -5.07
CA PRO A 227 17.74 21.46 -3.89
C PRO A 227 17.40 22.95 -4.09
N LYS A 228 17.02 23.36 -5.31
CA LYS A 228 16.50 24.69 -5.62
C LYS A 228 15.02 24.73 -6.01
N ALA A 229 14.34 23.60 -6.11
CA ALA A 229 12.89 23.61 -6.28
C ALA A 229 12.20 24.30 -5.10
N SER A 230 11.07 24.94 -5.37
CA SER A 230 10.22 25.55 -4.34
C SER A 230 9.28 24.49 -3.75
N LEU A 231 9.17 24.45 -2.43
CA LEU A 231 8.30 23.55 -1.70
C LEU A 231 6.95 24.21 -1.38
N TYR A 232 5.90 23.42 -1.41
CA TYR A 232 4.57 23.75 -0.92
C TYR A 232 4.17 22.74 0.14
N ALA A 233 3.91 23.22 1.36
CA ALA A 233 3.57 22.40 2.52
C ALA A 233 2.05 22.19 2.60
N LEU A 234 1.57 20.98 2.33
CA LEU A 234 0.14 20.68 2.26
C LEU A 234 -0.22 19.71 3.39
N LYS A 235 -0.44 20.26 4.59
CA LYS A 235 -0.61 19.48 5.82
C LYS A 235 -2.00 18.86 5.86
N VAL A 236 -2.08 17.54 5.79
CA VAL A 236 -3.31 16.74 5.79
C VAL A 236 -3.44 15.85 7.03
N PHE A 237 -2.41 15.75 7.88
CA PHE A 237 -2.46 15.05 9.17
C PHE A 237 -2.35 16.05 10.32
N GLY A 238 -2.97 15.74 11.46
CA GLY A 238 -2.54 16.27 12.75
C GLY A 238 -1.30 15.53 13.27
N CYS A 239 -0.96 15.71 14.54
CA CYS A 239 0.28 15.18 15.11
C CYS A 239 0.23 13.67 15.42
N GLU A 240 -0.97 13.05 15.36
CA GLU A 240 -1.16 11.61 15.55
C GLU A 240 -2.26 11.07 14.62
N GLY A 241 -2.23 9.76 14.34
CA GLY A 241 -3.34 9.05 13.69
C GLY A 241 -3.18 8.89 12.18
N GLY A 242 -4.03 9.56 11.39
CA GLY A 242 -4.12 9.38 9.94
C GLY A 242 -4.99 10.46 9.28
N THR A 243 -5.15 10.41 7.95
CA THR A 243 -5.89 11.43 7.19
C THR A 243 -6.91 10.86 6.21
N ASN A 244 -7.99 11.58 5.99
CA ASN A 244 -8.94 11.34 4.92
C ASN A 244 -9.04 12.54 3.94
N LEU A 245 -8.10 13.48 4.02
CA LEU A 245 -8.11 14.78 3.34
C LEU A 245 -7.28 14.86 2.04
N THR A 246 -6.64 13.77 1.61
CA THR A 246 -5.74 13.73 0.43
C THR A 246 -6.34 14.43 -0.79
N ALA A 247 -7.59 14.09 -1.12
CA ALA A 247 -8.37 14.69 -2.21
C ALA A 247 -8.43 16.22 -2.17
N GLN A 248 -8.52 16.84 -0.98
CA GLN A 248 -8.58 18.30 -0.85
C GLN A 248 -7.23 18.95 -1.16
N ALA A 249 -6.14 18.39 -0.63
CA ALA A 249 -4.79 18.88 -0.92
C ALA A 249 -4.41 18.69 -2.40
N LEU A 250 -4.92 17.63 -3.05
CA LEU A 250 -4.83 17.42 -4.49
C LEU A 250 -5.63 18.48 -5.27
N ASP A 251 -6.89 18.77 -4.90
CA ASP A 251 -7.71 19.82 -5.52
C ASP A 251 -7.06 21.21 -5.39
N TRP A 252 -6.43 21.48 -4.25
CA TRP A 252 -5.67 22.72 -3.99
C TRP A 252 -4.41 22.82 -4.86
N ALA A 253 -3.65 21.73 -5.04
CA ALA A 253 -2.42 21.72 -5.84
C ALA A 253 -2.62 22.10 -7.33
N LEU A 254 -3.86 22.16 -7.81
CA LEU A 254 -4.20 22.61 -9.17
C LEU A 254 -4.48 24.13 -9.30
N ASP A 255 -4.82 24.82 -8.22
CA ASP A 255 -4.87 26.29 -8.15
C ASP A 255 -4.52 26.75 -6.72
N PRO A 256 -3.21 26.78 -6.39
CA PRO A 256 -2.69 27.24 -5.10
C PRO A 256 -3.16 28.65 -4.68
N ASN A 257 -3.40 29.56 -5.62
CA ASN A 257 -3.75 30.94 -5.29
C ASN A 257 -5.28 31.19 -5.18
N GLY A 258 -6.10 30.31 -5.76
CA GLY A 258 -7.55 30.29 -5.64
C GLY A 258 -8.31 31.20 -6.62
N ASP A 259 -7.67 31.76 -7.64
CA ASP A 259 -8.30 32.76 -8.52
C ASP A 259 -8.97 32.21 -9.79
N GLY A 260 -8.58 31.04 -10.29
CA GLY A 260 -9.19 30.35 -11.42
C GLY A 260 -8.28 30.14 -12.62
N ASP A 261 -7.00 30.53 -12.54
CA ASP A 261 -6.00 30.25 -13.57
C ASP A 261 -5.04 29.11 -13.18
N PHE A 262 -5.31 27.92 -13.71
CA PHE A 262 -4.50 26.69 -13.60
C PHE A 262 -3.09 26.79 -14.23
N SER A 263 -2.59 27.99 -14.56
CA SER A 263 -1.18 28.22 -14.85
C SER A 263 -0.30 28.07 -13.58
N ASP A 264 -0.84 28.41 -12.40
CA ASP A 264 -0.11 28.44 -11.12
C ASP A 264 0.00 27.10 -10.38
N LYS A 265 -0.73 26.06 -10.83
CA LYS A 265 -0.66 24.67 -10.34
C LYS A 265 0.76 24.21 -10.04
N LEU A 266 0.90 23.33 -9.06
CA LEU A 266 2.18 22.70 -8.73
C LEU A 266 2.66 21.82 -9.89
N ASP A 267 3.98 21.70 -10.08
CA ASP A 267 4.52 20.97 -11.23
C ASP A 267 4.73 19.48 -10.94
N VAL A 268 5.01 19.17 -9.67
CA VAL A 268 5.13 17.83 -9.09
C VAL A 268 4.40 17.81 -7.75
N VAL A 269 3.75 16.70 -7.42
CA VAL A 269 3.18 16.42 -6.09
C VAL A 269 3.71 15.09 -5.59
N ASN A 270 4.22 15.08 -4.36
CA ASN A 270 4.66 13.91 -3.64
C ASN A 270 3.58 13.44 -2.66
N LEU A 271 3.22 12.16 -2.76
CA LEU A 271 2.31 11.45 -1.88
C LEU A 271 3.09 10.37 -1.12
N SER A 272 3.79 10.77 -0.04
CA SER A 272 4.46 9.87 0.90
C SER A 272 3.45 9.19 1.83
N LEU A 273 2.34 8.73 1.26
CA LEU A 273 1.14 8.27 1.94
C LEU A 273 0.43 7.18 1.11
N GLY A 274 -0.10 6.15 1.76
CA GLY A 274 -0.86 5.06 1.14
C GLY A 274 -1.65 4.22 2.14
N SER A 275 -2.76 3.60 1.71
CA SER A 275 -3.60 2.67 2.48
C SER A 275 -3.53 1.27 1.88
N ASP A 276 -2.83 0.35 2.53
CA ASP A 276 -2.56 -1.00 2.02
C ASP A 276 -3.85 -1.76 1.61
N PHE A 277 -3.73 -2.57 0.53
CA PHE A 277 -4.82 -3.23 -0.20
C PHE A 277 -5.91 -2.30 -0.80
N GLY A 278 -5.89 -0.98 -0.56
CA GLY A 278 -6.91 -0.03 -1.04
C GLY A 278 -7.12 -0.07 -2.55
N ALA A 279 -8.34 0.22 -3.02
CA ALA A 279 -8.74 -0.06 -4.40
C ALA A 279 -8.07 0.86 -5.46
N PRO A 280 -7.86 0.39 -6.70
CA PRO A 280 -7.40 1.24 -7.80
C PRO A 280 -8.51 2.19 -8.31
N ASP A 281 -9.77 1.96 -7.96
CA ASP A 281 -10.92 2.84 -8.17
C ASP A 281 -11.42 3.51 -6.88
N ASP A 282 -10.50 3.70 -5.93
CA ASP A 282 -10.64 4.53 -4.73
C ASP A 282 -10.76 6.03 -5.08
N PRO A 283 -11.42 6.87 -4.24
CA PRO A 283 -11.72 8.25 -4.61
C PRO A 283 -10.48 9.13 -4.83
N ASP A 284 -9.39 8.94 -4.08
CA ASP A 284 -8.16 9.73 -4.28
C ASP A 284 -7.60 9.54 -5.71
N SER A 285 -7.79 8.36 -6.31
CA SER A 285 -7.37 8.04 -7.69
C SER A 285 -8.09 8.87 -8.76
N LEU A 286 -9.28 9.43 -8.46
CA LEU A 286 -9.96 10.40 -9.34
C LEU A 286 -9.14 11.70 -9.43
N PHE A 287 -8.69 12.21 -8.28
CA PHE A 287 -7.90 13.44 -8.18
C PHE A 287 -6.50 13.25 -8.76
N VAL A 288 -5.83 12.13 -8.48
CA VAL A 288 -4.53 11.78 -9.09
C VAL A 288 -4.57 11.86 -10.62
N ARG A 289 -5.56 11.22 -11.24
CA ARG A 289 -5.77 11.28 -12.69
C ARG A 289 -6.03 12.71 -13.17
N LYS A 290 -6.82 13.51 -12.45
CA LYS A 290 -7.06 14.92 -12.81
C LYS A 290 -5.80 15.78 -12.73
N LEU A 291 -4.93 15.57 -11.74
CA LEU A 291 -3.63 16.24 -11.69
C LEU A 291 -2.78 15.88 -12.91
N VAL A 292 -2.74 14.60 -13.28
CA VAL A 292 -1.98 14.09 -14.43
C VAL A 292 -2.55 14.58 -15.77
N GLU A 293 -3.88 14.66 -15.93
CA GLU A 293 -4.56 15.26 -17.09
C GLU A 293 -4.14 16.74 -17.28
N HIS A 294 -4.01 17.49 -16.19
CA HIS A 294 -3.59 18.90 -16.19
C HIS A 294 -2.05 19.09 -16.15
N GLY A 295 -1.27 18.01 -16.25
CA GLY A 295 0.19 18.04 -16.43
C GLY A 295 1.02 18.02 -15.14
N VAL A 296 0.40 17.91 -13.97
CA VAL A 296 1.09 17.77 -12.69
C VAL A 296 1.63 16.33 -12.54
N VAL A 297 2.91 16.17 -12.20
CA VAL A 297 3.48 14.83 -12.00
C VAL A 297 3.16 14.35 -10.58
N VAL A 298 2.32 13.33 -10.44
CA VAL A 298 2.03 12.71 -9.14
C VAL A 298 2.98 11.54 -8.91
N VAL A 299 3.78 11.63 -7.85
CA VAL A 299 4.69 10.57 -7.37
C VAL A 299 4.18 10.08 -6.02
N ALA A 300 4.15 8.77 -5.80
CA ALA A 300 3.50 8.17 -4.64
C ALA A 300 4.26 6.97 -4.07
N ALA A 301 4.15 6.76 -2.76
CA ALA A 301 4.63 5.56 -2.08
C ALA A 301 3.89 4.31 -2.59
N ALA A 302 4.60 3.19 -2.80
CA ALA A 302 3.96 1.94 -3.17
C ALA A 302 3.22 1.24 -2.00
N GLY A 303 3.52 1.58 -0.74
CA GLY A 303 2.95 0.98 0.48
C GLY A 303 4.00 0.21 1.30
N ASN A 304 3.74 0.00 2.59
CA ASN A 304 4.70 -0.61 3.53
C ASN A 304 4.30 -2.01 4.03
N GLY A 305 3.27 -2.63 3.44
CA GLY A 305 2.77 -3.96 3.81
C GLY A 305 3.53 -5.18 3.27
N GLY A 306 4.83 -5.05 2.95
CA GLY A 306 5.75 -6.17 2.78
C GLY A 306 5.47 -7.16 1.64
N ASP A 307 5.74 -8.46 1.88
CA ASP A 307 5.73 -9.45 0.78
C ASP A 307 4.33 -9.82 0.23
N PHE A 308 3.24 -9.20 0.71
CA PHE A 308 1.88 -9.67 0.40
C PHE A 308 1.37 -9.30 -1.01
N TYR A 309 0.57 -10.18 -1.63
CA TYR A 309 0.06 -9.98 -2.98
C TYR A 309 -1.05 -8.90 -3.03
N ASP A 310 -0.87 -7.91 -3.91
CA ASP A 310 -1.72 -6.71 -4.05
C ASP A 310 -1.89 -5.89 -2.77
N VAL A 311 -0.87 -5.87 -1.91
CA VAL A 311 -0.86 -4.98 -0.73
C VAL A 311 -0.60 -3.52 -1.10
N SER A 312 -0.06 -3.22 -2.29
CA SER A 312 0.14 -1.84 -2.76
C SER A 312 -1.18 -1.06 -2.88
N GLY A 313 -1.27 0.04 -2.11
CA GLY A 313 -2.51 0.74 -1.81
C GLY A 313 -2.82 2.00 -2.63
N SER A 314 -4.06 2.50 -2.48
CA SER A 314 -4.43 3.86 -2.91
C SER A 314 -3.69 4.92 -2.06
N PRO A 315 -3.28 6.07 -2.64
CA PRO A 315 -3.44 6.47 -4.04
C PRO A 315 -2.33 5.93 -4.96
N GLY A 316 -1.26 5.37 -4.39
CA GLY A 316 -0.08 4.91 -5.10
C GLY A 316 -0.29 3.78 -6.10
N ASN A 317 -1.46 3.14 -6.12
CA ASN A 317 -1.84 2.16 -7.13
C ASN A 317 -2.66 2.70 -8.31
N SER A 318 -2.87 4.02 -8.39
CA SER A 318 -3.40 4.70 -9.58
C SER A 318 -2.49 4.46 -10.81
N PRO A 319 -3.00 3.98 -11.96
CA PRO A 319 -2.20 3.76 -13.17
C PRO A 319 -1.44 5.01 -13.67
N GLU A 320 -1.99 6.18 -13.43
CA GLU A 320 -1.44 7.50 -13.77
C GLU A 320 -0.27 7.92 -12.85
N ALA A 321 -0.25 7.48 -11.58
CA ALA A 321 0.78 7.85 -10.61
C ALA A 321 2.14 7.19 -10.88
N ILE A 322 3.22 7.81 -10.41
CA ILE A 322 4.55 7.18 -10.36
C ILE A 322 4.71 6.51 -8.99
N SER A 323 4.32 5.24 -8.90
CA SER A 323 4.39 4.42 -7.69
C SER A 323 5.82 3.93 -7.44
N VAL A 324 6.32 4.09 -6.20
CA VAL A 324 7.73 3.89 -5.86
C VAL A 324 7.95 2.85 -4.76
N ALA A 325 8.70 1.79 -5.09
CA ALA A 325 9.14 0.73 -4.17
C ALA A 325 10.43 1.09 -3.42
N ASN A 326 10.65 0.46 -2.26
CA ASN A 326 11.75 0.78 -1.34
C ASN A 326 12.94 -0.19 -1.46
N SER A 327 14.06 0.29 -1.99
CA SER A 327 15.36 -0.41 -1.98
C SER A 327 16.32 0.17 -0.94
N ARG A 328 17.46 -0.49 -0.71
CA ARG A 328 18.53 -0.02 0.18
C ARG A 328 19.61 0.78 -0.56
N ASP A 329 20.18 1.77 0.13
CA ASP A 329 21.52 2.28 -0.18
C ASP A 329 22.57 1.48 0.60
N SER A 330 23.82 1.57 0.17
CA SER A 330 24.99 1.13 0.93
C SER A 330 25.23 1.94 2.21
N PHE A 331 24.74 3.17 2.28
CA PHE A 331 25.02 4.11 3.36
C PHE A 331 23.85 4.26 4.33
N SER A 332 24.14 4.23 5.63
CA SER A 332 23.19 4.45 6.72
C SER A 332 23.78 5.39 7.77
N MET A 333 23.01 6.36 8.29
CA MET A 333 23.31 6.98 9.58
C MET A 333 22.64 6.15 10.68
N LEU A 334 23.46 5.53 11.55
CA LEU A 334 23.04 4.63 12.61
C LEU A 334 23.39 5.19 13.99
N ASP A 335 22.87 4.57 15.05
CA ASP A 335 23.26 4.92 16.41
C ASP A 335 24.67 4.43 16.73
N GLY A 336 25.34 5.11 17.66
CA GLY A 336 26.67 4.77 18.12
C GLY A 336 26.76 4.42 19.59
N LEU A 337 27.74 3.55 19.88
CA LEU A 337 28.44 3.51 21.16
C LEU A 337 29.94 3.74 20.93
N GLU A 338 30.68 4.12 21.97
CA GLU A 338 32.14 4.26 21.89
C GLU A 338 32.86 3.17 22.70
N VAL A 339 33.95 2.66 22.14
CA VAL A 339 34.95 1.82 22.82
C VAL A 339 36.33 2.41 22.55
N ALA A 340 36.99 2.90 23.60
CA ALA A 340 38.37 3.40 23.59
C ALA A 340 38.66 4.45 22.48
N GLY A 341 37.84 5.50 22.36
CA GLY A 341 38.01 6.55 21.37
C GLY A 341 37.51 6.20 19.95
N ARG A 342 36.90 5.01 19.77
CA ARG A 342 36.31 4.58 18.50
C ARG A 342 34.81 4.33 18.63
N GLN A 343 34.04 5.00 17.78
CA GLN A 343 32.61 4.76 17.61
C GLN A 343 32.33 3.45 16.85
N TRP A 344 31.23 2.79 17.19
CA TRP A 344 30.77 1.55 16.55
C TRP A 344 29.26 1.63 16.25
N PRO A 345 28.83 1.32 15.01
CA PRO A 345 27.43 1.47 14.60
C PRO A 345 26.52 0.35 15.11
N GLY A 346 25.28 0.72 15.42
CA GLY A 346 24.20 -0.15 15.89
C GLY A 346 22.86 0.58 16.00
N GLN A 347 21.98 0.11 16.89
CA GLN A 347 20.69 0.75 17.20
C GLN A 347 20.36 0.69 18.70
N TYR A 348 19.84 1.79 19.27
CA TYR A 348 19.30 1.84 20.62
C TYR A 348 17.85 1.33 20.68
N SER A 349 17.45 0.88 21.87
CA SER A 349 16.08 0.44 22.16
C SER A 349 15.04 1.57 22.13
N GLN A 350 13.95 1.36 21.39
CA GLN A 350 12.90 2.36 21.16
C GLN A 350 12.14 2.78 22.44
N ASN A 351 12.01 1.88 23.43
CA ASN A 351 11.25 2.15 24.66
C ASN A 351 11.99 3.04 25.68
N PHE A 352 13.31 3.15 25.58
CA PHE A 352 14.10 3.98 26.51
C PHE A 352 14.17 5.42 26.02
N LYS A 353 13.37 6.30 26.62
CA LYS A 353 13.20 7.70 26.18
C LYS A 353 14.13 8.71 26.86
N ASP A 354 14.63 8.39 28.05
CA ASP A 354 15.47 9.31 28.83
C ASP A 354 16.81 9.62 28.14
N SER A 355 17.42 10.74 28.51
CA SER A 355 18.80 11.06 28.12
C SER A 355 19.79 10.30 29.00
N PHE A 356 20.86 9.78 28.40
CA PHE A 356 21.88 8.98 29.09
C PHE A 356 23.28 9.33 28.61
N ASP A 357 24.25 9.21 29.51
CA ASP A 357 25.68 9.31 29.26
C ASP A 357 26.40 8.48 30.33
N LEU A 358 26.92 7.30 29.97
CA LEU A 358 27.49 6.35 30.93
C LEU A 358 28.59 5.48 30.31
N THR A 359 29.71 5.34 31.03
CA THR A 359 30.87 4.52 30.63
C THR A 359 31.10 3.43 31.67
N LEU A 360 30.82 2.17 31.31
CA LEU A 360 30.81 1.04 32.25
C LEU A 360 31.46 -0.22 31.65
N PRO A 361 31.98 -1.13 32.50
CA PRO A 361 32.45 -2.43 32.06
C PRO A 361 31.29 -3.30 31.55
N VAL A 362 31.55 -4.06 30.49
CA VAL A 362 30.61 -5.03 29.92
C VAL A 362 30.92 -6.42 30.48
N VAL A 363 29.89 -7.15 30.92
CA VAL A 363 30.01 -8.55 31.35
C VAL A 363 29.15 -9.49 30.51
N ARG A 364 29.61 -10.73 30.35
CA ARG A 364 28.85 -11.84 29.76
C ARG A 364 28.38 -12.77 30.89
N LEU A 365 27.14 -13.25 30.84
CA LEU A 365 26.60 -14.18 31.83
C LEU A 365 27.26 -15.57 31.72
N SER A 366 27.36 -16.27 32.85
CA SER A 366 27.90 -17.65 32.90
C SER A 366 26.88 -18.71 32.43
N SER A 367 25.58 -18.39 32.54
CA SER A 367 24.46 -19.21 32.10
C SER A 367 23.28 -18.30 31.76
N ASN A 368 22.22 -18.81 31.11
CA ASN A 368 21.09 -17.98 30.64
C ASN A 368 21.57 -16.81 29.76
N VAL A 369 22.49 -17.11 28.82
CA VAL A 369 23.27 -16.11 28.07
C VAL A 369 22.45 -15.23 27.13
N ASP A 370 21.19 -15.58 26.87
CA ASP A 370 20.21 -14.77 26.14
C ASP A 370 19.47 -13.74 27.02
N GLY A 371 19.52 -13.92 28.35
CA GLY A 371 18.77 -13.16 29.34
C GLY A 371 17.26 -13.47 29.36
N CYS A 372 16.80 -14.54 28.70
CA CYS A 372 15.37 -14.78 28.52
C CYS A 372 14.65 -15.30 29.78
N LYS A 373 15.39 -15.88 30.75
CA LYS A 373 14.87 -16.18 32.11
C LYS A 373 15.42 -15.15 33.11
N PRO A 374 14.81 -15.01 34.31
CA PRO A 374 15.31 -14.11 35.35
C PRO A 374 16.79 -14.35 35.68
N ILE A 375 17.59 -13.28 35.71
CA ILE A 375 19.03 -13.34 35.94
C ILE A 375 19.30 -13.24 37.45
N SER A 376 20.14 -14.14 37.97
CA SER A 376 20.56 -14.20 39.38
C SER A 376 21.97 -13.66 39.63
N GLU A 377 22.75 -13.40 38.58
CA GLU A 377 24.06 -12.79 38.69
C GLU A 377 23.93 -11.27 39.00
N PRO A 378 24.73 -10.70 39.93
CA PRO A 378 24.61 -9.29 40.30
C PRO A 378 25.20 -8.37 39.22
N LEU A 379 24.34 -7.60 38.55
CA LEU A 379 24.70 -6.73 37.42
C LEU A 379 24.91 -5.25 37.78
N ALA A 380 24.80 -4.89 39.07
CA ALA A 380 25.01 -3.53 39.56
C ALA A 380 26.31 -2.88 39.04
N GLY A 381 26.19 -1.71 38.41
CA GLY A 381 27.32 -0.94 37.87
C GLY A 381 27.95 -1.52 36.61
N LYS A 382 27.23 -2.37 35.87
CA LYS A 382 27.72 -3.02 34.64
C LYS A 382 26.71 -2.87 33.50
N ILE A 383 27.23 -2.98 32.28
CA ILE A 383 26.43 -3.30 31.09
C ILE A 383 26.50 -4.83 30.90
N VAL A 384 25.40 -5.48 30.50
CA VAL A 384 25.40 -6.93 30.24
C VAL A 384 25.28 -7.24 28.75
N TRP A 385 26.15 -8.11 28.25
CA TRP A 385 26.08 -8.69 26.91
C TRP A 385 25.18 -9.93 26.94
N LEU A 386 24.12 -9.90 26.14
CA LEU A 386 23.16 -11.00 26.02
C LEU A 386 23.13 -11.47 24.56
N GLU A 387 23.37 -12.76 24.33
CA GLU A 387 23.42 -13.34 22.99
C GLU A 387 22.03 -13.26 22.33
N TRP A 388 22.01 -12.85 21.07
CA TRP A 388 20.81 -12.59 20.29
C TRP A 388 20.69 -13.60 19.15
N ASP A 389 19.45 -13.96 18.82
CA ASP A 389 19.10 -14.79 17.67
C ASP A 389 18.34 -13.92 16.67
N ASP A 390 18.87 -13.76 15.46
CA ASP A 390 18.26 -12.95 14.41
C ASP A 390 17.05 -13.65 13.76
N SER A 391 16.84 -14.95 13.99
CA SER A 391 15.68 -15.72 13.52
C SER A 391 14.51 -15.65 14.51
N ASP A 392 13.44 -14.96 14.13
CA ASP A 392 12.19 -14.86 14.92
C ASP A 392 11.56 -16.23 15.24
N ALA A 393 11.72 -17.22 14.35
CA ALA A 393 11.18 -18.57 14.53
C ALA A 393 11.92 -19.40 15.61
N THR A 394 13.13 -19.01 16.00
CA THR A 394 13.96 -19.72 16.99
C THR A 394 14.30 -18.88 18.23
N ARG A 395 14.11 -17.55 18.16
CA ARG A 395 14.40 -16.60 19.24
C ARG A 395 13.53 -16.85 20.48
N ALA A 396 14.15 -17.37 21.55
CA ALA A 396 13.48 -17.71 22.81
C ALA A 396 12.74 -16.54 23.52
N CYS A 397 13.15 -15.28 23.29
CA CYS A 397 12.41 -14.09 23.73
C CYS A 397 12.85 -12.81 22.99
N GLY A 398 11.94 -11.84 22.87
CA GLY A 398 12.23 -10.50 22.32
C GLY A 398 13.17 -9.65 23.19
N SER A 399 13.54 -8.46 22.70
CA SER A 399 14.50 -7.56 23.37
C SER A 399 13.96 -6.95 24.67
N GLY A 400 12.64 -6.72 24.79
CA GLY A 400 12.02 -6.19 26.00
C GLY A 400 12.20 -7.10 27.21
N ALA A 401 11.77 -8.36 27.11
CA ALA A 401 11.82 -9.33 28.21
C ALA A 401 13.23 -9.54 28.80
N ARG A 402 14.25 -9.64 27.93
CA ARG A 402 15.65 -9.78 28.36
C ARG A 402 16.22 -8.51 29.00
N THR A 403 15.83 -7.32 28.51
CA THR A 403 16.23 -6.04 29.11
C THR A 403 15.58 -5.86 30.48
N ASP A 404 14.33 -6.30 30.62
CA ASP A 404 13.61 -6.36 31.90
C ASP A 404 14.29 -7.29 32.92
N ASN A 405 14.72 -8.48 32.49
CA ASN A 405 15.45 -9.41 33.36
C ASN A 405 16.82 -8.86 33.77
N ALA A 406 17.53 -8.17 32.87
CA ALA A 406 18.80 -7.51 33.15
C ALA A 406 18.64 -6.35 34.15
N TRP A 407 17.64 -5.48 33.93
CA TRP A 407 17.30 -4.39 34.84
C TRP A 407 16.93 -4.90 36.24
N LYS A 408 16.12 -5.96 36.35
CA LYS A 408 15.74 -6.59 37.63
C LYS A 408 16.94 -7.22 38.37
N ALA A 409 18.01 -7.56 37.66
CA ALA A 409 19.30 -8.00 38.24
C ALA A 409 20.28 -6.83 38.51
N GLY A 410 19.86 -5.59 38.29
CA GLY A 410 20.62 -4.37 38.57
C GLY A 410 21.53 -3.88 37.44
N ALA A 411 21.39 -4.37 36.21
CA ALA A 411 22.17 -3.88 35.07
C ALA A 411 21.87 -2.39 34.80
N ALA A 412 22.89 -1.65 34.36
CA ALA A 412 22.75 -0.25 33.94
C ALA A 412 22.52 -0.10 32.41
N GLY A 413 22.66 -1.19 31.64
CA GLY A 413 22.41 -1.23 30.21
C GLY A 413 22.62 -2.64 29.65
N VAL A 414 22.22 -2.83 28.39
CA VAL A 414 22.31 -4.13 27.68
C VAL A 414 22.98 -3.97 26.32
N LEU A 415 23.86 -4.89 25.95
CA LEU A 415 24.33 -5.08 24.58
C LEU A 415 23.78 -6.37 23.99
N LEU A 416 23.32 -6.28 22.75
CA LEU A 416 22.88 -7.40 21.92
C LEU A 416 23.81 -7.46 20.71
N PRO A 417 24.43 -8.61 20.38
CA PRO A 417 25.09 -8.77 19.09
C PRO A 417 24.05 -8.98 17.97
N THR A 418 24.53 -9.13 16.75
CA THR A 418 23.78 -9.66 15.61
C THR A 418 24.73 -10.36 14.65
N THR A 419 24.18 -11.14 13.73
CA THR A 419 24.83 -11.65 12.53
C THR A 419 24.50 -10.81 11.28
N LEU A 420 23.56 -9.87 11.37
CA LEU A 420 23.11 -9.02 10.25
C LEU A 420 23.98 -7.75 10.07
N PRO A 421 24.31 -7.34 8.84
CA PRO A 421 25.04 -6.09 8.61
C PRO A 421 24.16 -4.84 8.86
N VAL A 422 22.85 -4.96 8.61
CA VAL A 422 21.81 -3.96 8.93
C VAL A 422 20.60 -4.64 9.55
N PHE A 423 19.83 -3.90 10.35
CA PHE A 423 18.71 -4.44 11.12
C PHE A 423 17.46 -4.60 10.26
N ALA A 424 16.75 -5.73 10.42
CA ALA A 424 15.46 -5.94 9.77
C ALA A 424 14.32 -5.16 10.46
N ALA A 425 14.45 -4.86 11.75
CA ALA A 425 13.50 -4.12 12.55
C ALA A 425 14.19 -3.46 13.77
N GLY A 426 13.52 -2.48 14.39
CA GLY A 426 13.95 -1.84 15.62
C GLY A 426 13.79 -2.73 16.86
N ILE A 427 14.74 -2.67 17.80
CA ILE A 427 14.59 -3.35 19.10
C ILE A 427 13.72 -2.53 20.07
N ALA A 428 12.71 -3.17 20.65
CA ALA A 428 11.86 -2.55 21.67
C ALA A 428 12.64 -2.15 22.95
N GLY A 429 13.32 -3.10 23.61
CA GLY A 429 13.89 -2.92 24.95
C GLY A 429 12.84 -2.56 26.01
N ASN A 430 13.22 -1.85 27.08
CA ASN A 430 12.30 -1.39 28.11
C ASN A 430 12.44 0.12 28.41
N ALA A 431 11.62 0.63 29.32
CA ALA A 431 11.59 2.05 29.70
C ALA A 431 12.51 2.39 30.90
N HIS A 432 13.48 1.54 31.24
CA HIS A 432 14.26 1.66 32.48
C HIS A 432 15.78 1.72 32.29
N ILE A 433 16.32 1.05 31.26
CA ILE A 433 17.75 1.12 30.92
C ILE A 433 17.95 1.11 29.40
N PRO A 434 19.01 1.76 28.88
CA PRO A 434 19.34 1.67 27.45
C PRO A 434 19.79 0.25 27.09
N ALA A 435 19.17 -0.33 26.07
CA ALA A 435 19.70 -1.47 25.35
C ALA A 435 20.21 -1.02 23.97
N PHE A 436 21.29 -1.62 23.48
CA PHE A 436 21.88 -1.33 22.17
C PHE A 436 22.18 -2.64 21.42
N GLN A 437 21.74 -2.73 20.18
CA GLN A 437 22.10 -3.83 19.27
C GLN A 437 23.26 -3.38 18.38
N LEU A 438 24.38 -4.09 18.45
CA LEU A 438 25.54 -3.94 17.58
C LEU A 438 25.20 -4.42 16.16
N THR A 439 25.85 -3.85 15.13
CA THR A 439 25.92 -4.45 13.77
C THR A 439 26.80 -5.72 13.77
N ALA A 440 26.73 -6.56 12.72
CA ALA A 440 27.58 -7.77 12.62
C ALA A 440 29.09 -7.46 12.67
N ALA A 441 29.52 -6.40 12.01
CA ALA A 441 30.92 -5.95 12.01
C ALA A 441 31.37 -5.52 13.41
N ALA A 442 30.55 -4.74 14.13
CA ALA A 442 30.84 -4.33 15.50
C ALA A 442 30.78 -5.51 16.49
N SER A 443 29.80 -6.41 16.32
CA SER A 443 29.66 -7.65 17.11
C SER A 443 30.90 -8.53 17.02
N THR A 444 31.40 -8.75 15.80
CA THR A 444 32.62 -9.54 15.55
C THR A 444 33.87 -8.85 16.10
N ALA A 445 33.97 -7.53 15.97
CA ALA A 445 35.15 -6.77 16.41
C ALA A 445 35.25 -6.60 17.94
N LEU A 446 34.13 -6.48 18.65
CA LEU A 446 34.12 -6.27 20.11
C LEU A 446 34.12 -7.57 20.92
N ARG A 447 33.63 -8.69 20.37
CA ARG A 447 33.58 -9.98 21.08
C ARG A 447 34.94 -10.43 21.66
N PRO A 448 36.10 -10.28 21.00
CA PRO A 448 37.39 -10.63 21.61
C PRO A 448 37.73 -9.87 22.90
N ALA A 449 37.28 -8.61 23.04
CA ALA A 449 37.47 -7.84 24.27
C ALA A 449 36.48 -8.23 25.37
N LEU A 450 35.28 -8.69 25.00
CA LEU A 450 34.31 -9.28 25.93
C LEU A 450 34.83 -10.58 26.53
N GLU A 451 35.28 -11.53 25.70
CA GLU A 451 35.79 -12.83 26.17
C GLU A 451 37.11 -12.69 26.97
N ALA A 452 37.88 -11.61 26.73
CA ALA A 452 39.03 -11.24 27.54
C ALA A 452 38.68 -10.52 28.86
N GLY A 453 37.42 -10.15 29.09
CA GLY A 453 36.98 -9.41 30.27
C GLY A 453 37.47 -7.95 30.33
N THR A 454 37.88 -7.36 29.20
CA THR A 454 38.46 -6.01 29.12
C THR A 454 37.54 -4.97 28.47
N LEU A 455 36.41 -5.39 27.89
CA LEU A 455 35.47 -4.50 27.21
C LEU A 455 34.83 -3.51 28.19
N THR A 456 35.10 -2.22 27.98
CA THR A 456 34.41 -1.09 28.60
C THR A 456 33.76 -0.28 27.49
N VAL A 457 32.49 0.09 27.68
CA VAL A 457 31.65 0.73 26.66
C VAL A 457 31.08 2.03 27.21
N HIS A 458 31.10 3.06 26.36
CA HIS A 458 30.41 4.33 26.57
C HIS A 458 29.12 4.35 25.75
N LEU A 459 27.98 4.45 26.44
CA LEU A 459 26.66 4.65 25.85
C LEU A 459 26.27 6.12 26.10
N THR A 460 25.92 6.86 25.05
CA THR A 460 25.43 8.24 25.19
C THR A 460 24.36 8.57 24.16
N SER A 461 23.34 9.33 24.58
CA SER A 461 22.33 9.90 23.68
C SER A 461 22.92 10.80 22.59
N ALA A 462 24.11 11.37 22.81
CA ALA A 462 24.81 12.21 21.83
C ALA A 462 25.30 11.44 20.60
N LEU A 463 25.27 10.09 20.62
CA LEU A 463 25.59 9.24 19.47
C LEU A 463 24.36 8.64 18.79
N LYS A 464 23.14 9.04 19.15
CA LYS A 464 21.93 8.63 18.41
C LYS A 464 21.97 9.21 16.99
N VAL A 465 21.78 8.34 15.99
CA VAL A 465 21.80 8.63 14.55
C VAL A 465 23.06 9.42 14.09
N ALA A 466 24.20 9.22 14.77
CA ALA A 466 25.41 10.01 14.59
C ALA A 466 26.58 9.24 13.94
N VAL A 467 26.48 7.92 13.77
CA VAL A 467 27.59 7.10 13.27
C VAL A 467 27.31 6.64 11.83
N PRO A 468 28.13 7.02 10.85
CA PRO A 468 28.00 6.54 9.49
C PRO A 468 28.40 5.06 9.40
N SER A 469 27.56 4.28 8.71
CA SER A 469 27.80 2.89 8.35
C SER A 469 27.78 2.74 6.84
N VAL A 470 28.70 1.96 6.29
CA VAL A 470 28.76 1.68 4.84
C VAL A 470 28.87 0.18 4.61
N GLU A 471 27.81 -0.41 4.06
CA GLU A 471 27.74 -1.80 3.65
C GLU A 471 27.47 -1.90 2.14
N PRO A 472 28.52 -2.06 1.30
CA PRO A 472 28.34 -2.21 -0.14
C PRO A 472 27.51 -3.44 -0.55
N ALA A 473 27.41 -4.48 0.30
CA ALA A 473 26.70 -5.72 -0.03
C ALA A 473 25.17 -5.58 -0.08
N ILE A 474 24.58 -4.56 0.57
CA ILE A 474 23.12 -4.35 0.60
C ILE A 474 22.62 -3.35 -0.45
N ALA A 475 23.51 -2.66 -1.17
CA ALA A 475 23.09 -1.72 -2.21
C ALA A 475 22.29 -2.43 -3.31
N ASP A 476 21.17 -1.82 -3.73
CA ASP A 476 20.21 -2.45 -4.64
C ASP A 476 19.60 -3.77 -4.12
N THR A 477 19.51 -3.98 -2.79
CA THR A 477 18.56 -4.95 -2.21
C THR A 477 17.20 -4.30 -1.94
N ILE A 478 16.12 -5.09 -1.98
CA ILE A 478 14.77 -4.66 -1.57
C ILE A 478 14.69 -4.57 -0.04
N THR A 479 13.88 -3.64 0.46
CA THR A 479 13.52 -3.60 1.88
C THR A 479 12.33 -4.53 2.11
N PRO A 480 12.35 -5.45 3.11
CA PRO A 480 11.27 -6.42 3.33
C PRO A 480 9.87 -5.83 3.54
N SER A 481 9.76 -4.54 3.90
CA SER A 481 8.50 -3.80 4.03
C SER A 481 7.94 -3.25 2.72
N SER A 482 8.69 -3.21 1.61
CA SER A 482 8.18 -2.68 0.34
C SER A 482 7.05 -3.54 -0.21
N SER A 483 5.88 -2.97 -0.53
CA SER A 483 4.68 -3.69 -1.01
C SER A 483 4.80 -4.38 -2.39
N ARG A 484 3.97 -5.41 -2.65
CA ARG A 484 3.75 -6.03 -3.99
C ARG A 484 2.56 -5.39 -4.70
N SER A 485 2.55 -5.45 -6.02
CA SER A 485 1.38 -5.12 -6.85
C SER A 485 1.35 -5.92 -8.14
N ARG A 486 0.19 -6.41 -8.57
CA ARG A 486 0.01 -6.97 -9.93
C ARG A 486 0.39 -6.00 -11.06
N SER A 487 0.37 -4.67 -10.84
CA SER A 487 0.54 -3.71 -11.95
C SER A 487 0.94 -2.26 -11.63
N SER A 488 0.98 -1.79 -10.37
CA SER A 488 1.15 -0.35 -10.09
C SER A 488 2.59 0.14 -10.00
N ILE A 489 3.53 -0.67 -9.50
CA ILE A 489 4.90 -0.24 -9.17
C ILE A 489 5.64 0.18 -10.45
N ALA A 490 6.11 1.42 -10.50
CA ALA A 490 6.78 1.98 -11.66
C ALA A 490 8.30 1.80 -11.58
N VAL A 491 8.88 2.15 -10.43
CA VAL A 491 10.33 2.10 -10.14
C VAL A 491 10.57 1.78 -8.67
N ALA A 492 11.79 1.38 -8.34
CA ALA A 492 12.31 1.48 -6.97
C ALA A 492 13.16 2.75 -6.79
N ALA A 493 13.27 3.22 -5.55
CA ALA A 493 14.28 4.18 -5.13
C ALA A 493 14.74 3.86 -3.70
N PRO A 494 15.92 4.34 -3.25
CA PRO A 494 16.39 3.97 -1.93
C PRO A 494 15.60 4.69 -0.82
N GLY A 495 15.22 3.93 0.21
CA GLY A 495 14.28 4.35 1.24
C GLY A 495 14.40 3.61 2.58
N ASP A 496 15.53 2.95 2.87
CA ASP A 496 15.79 2.30 4.16
C ASP A 496 16.95 2.96 4.92
N THR A 497 16.85 3.10 6.24
CA THR A 497 17.83 3.76 7.13
C THR A 497 18.22 5.20 6.76
N ILE A 498 17.33 5.94 6.10
CA ILE A 498 17.73 7.16 5.39
C ILE A 498 17.62 8.42 6.27
N PHE A 499 18.67 9.24 6.25
CA PHE A 499 18.79 10.49 7.02
C PHE A 499 18.16 11.71 6.32
N SER A 500 17.45 12.58 7.05
CA SER A 500 16.95 13.93 6.61
C SER A 500 16.84 14.90 7.78
N ALA A 501 16.38 16.13 7.52
CA ALA A 501 15.91 17.11 8.49
C ALA A 501 14.85 16.55 9.46
N ALA A 502 14.97 16.90 10.75
CA ALA A 502 14.02 16.55 11.80
C ALA A 502 13.26 17.80 12.30
N SER A 503 11.91 17.74 12.33
CA SER A 503 11.07 18.83 12.87
C SER A 503 11.32 19.10 14.35
N GLY A 504 11.05 20.33 14.80
CA GLY A 504 11.25 20.77 16.18
C GLY A 504 12.73 20.99 16.54
N THR A 505 13.65 20.59 15.67
CA THR A 505 15.08 20.88 15.78
C THR A 505 15.42 22.14 14.97
N ALA A 506 16.52 22.82 15.33
CA ALA A 506 16.97 23.97 14.57
C ALA A 506 17.74 23.57 13.30
N SER A 507 18.46 22.44 13.33
CA SER A 507 19.41 22.05 12.27
C SER A 507 19.79 20.57 12.28
N ASP A 508 19.06 19.73 13.01
CA ASP A 508 19.42 18.34 13.25
C ASP A 508 18.64 17.41 12.31
N GLY A 509 19.14 16.19 12.18
CA GLY A 509 18.54 15.18 11.33
C GLY A 509 18.26 13.87 12.05
N VAL A 510 17.47 13.01 11.42
CA VAL A 510 17.02 11.71 11.93
C VAL A 510 17.01 10.69 10.79
N SER A 511 17.08 9.40 11.11
CA SER A 511 16.97 8.29 10.15
C SER A 511 15.65 7.55 10.34
N MET A 512 14.97 7.21 9.24
CA MET A 512 13.70 6.45 9.22
C MET A 512 13.72 5.41 8.05
N GLY A 513 12.58 4.81 7.66
CA GLY A 513 12.52 3.79 6.59
C GLY A 513 11.11 3.48 6.03
N GLY A 514 10.96 3.37 4.69
CA GLY A 514 9.69 3.02 4.01
C GLY A 514 9.61 3.33 2.50
N THR A 515 8.52 2.96 1.82
CA THR A 515 8.27 3.39 0.41
C THR A 515 7.91 4.87 0.30
N SER A 516 7.27 5.39 1.33
CA SER A 516 7.13 6.82 1.59
C SER A 516 8.47 7.49 1.86
N MET A 517 9.53 6.72 2.12
CA MET A 517 10.88 7.21 1.88
C MET A 517 11.11 7.24 0.37
N ALA A 518 11.18 6.10 -0.32
CA ALA A 518 11.55 6.04 -1.74
C ALA A 518 10.85 7.09 -2.67
N SER A 519 9.59 7.44 -2.42
CA SER A 519 8.78 8.37 -3.22
C SER A 519 9.40 9.76 -3.52
N PRO A 520 9.75 10.63 -2.55
CA PRO A 520 10.23 11.98 -2.83
C PRO A 520 11.59 12.09 -3.52
N HIS A 521 12.41 11.02 -3.56
CA HIS A 521 13.55 10.98 -4.50
C HIS A 521 13.08 11.02 -5.95
N VAL A 522 12.06 10.22 -6.29
CA VAL A 522 11.49 10.22 -7.63
C VAL A 522 10.74 11.52 -7.90
N ALA A 523 10.14 12.16 -6.89
CA ALA A 523 9.55 13.50 -7.02
C ALA A 523 10.60 14.58 -7.35
N GLY A 524 11.77 14.55 -6.69
CA GLY A 524 12.87 15.44 -7.01
C GLY A 524 13.45 15.20 -8.41
N ILE A 525 13.62 13.95 -8.84
CA ILE A 525 14.07 13.64 -10.21
C ILE A 525 13.01 14.05 -11.24
N ALA A 526 11.72 13.90 -10.94
CA ALA A 526 10.63 14.43 -11.77
C ALA A 526 10.67 15.97 -11.87
N ALA A 527 11.04 16.67 -10.80
CA ALA A 527 11.23 18.13 -10.83
C ALA A 527 12.44 18.53 -11.68
N LEU A 528 13.56 17.81 -11.59
CA LEU A 528 14.73 18.00 -12.46
C LEU A 528 14.37 17.73 -13.94
N LEU A 529 13.59 16.68 -14.24
CA LEU A 529 13.07 16.42 -15.58
C LEU A 529 12.14 17.54 -16.07
N ARG A 530 11.30 18.11 -15.19
CA ARG A 530 10.44 19.25 -15.53
C ARG A 530 11.23 20.52 -15.81
N GLU A 531 12.36 20.75 -15.12
CA GLU A 531 13.27 21.88 -15.37
C GLU A 531 13.85 21.81 -16.81
N VAL A 532 14.34 20.63 -17.22
CA VAL A 532 14.96 20.41 -18.53
C VAL A 532 13.91 20.27 -19.65
N HIS A 533 12.75 19.71 -19.33
CA HIS A 533 11.70 19.36 -20.29
C HIS A 533 10.31 19.90 -19.87
N PRO A 534 10.14 21.24 -19.75
CA PRO A 534 8.90 21.83 -19.25
C PRO A 534 7.66 21.46 -20.09
N LYS A 535 7.86 21.15 -21.39
CA LYS A 535 6.81 20.77 -22.34
C LYS A 535 6.55 19.26 -22.48
N TRP A 536 7.23 18.40 -21.71
CA TRP A 536 6.90 16.96 -21.73
C TRP A 536 5.62 16.67 -20.97
N THR A 537 4.85 15.71 -21.47
CA THR A 537 3.68 15.16 -20.76
C THR A 537 4.13 14.37 -19.53
N VAL A 538 3.23 14.18 -18.56
CA VAL A 538 3.52 13.34 -17.39
C VAL A 538 3.86 11.91 -17.80
N ALA A 539 3.22 11.38 -18.84
CA ALA A 539 3.54 10.08 -19.42
C ALA A 539 4.97 10.00 -19.97
N GLU A 540 5.51 11.09 -20.53
CA GLU A 540 6.89 11.17 -21.01
C GLU A 540 7.91 11.30 -19.86
N ILE A 541 7.56 12.00 -18.78
CA ILE A 541 8.38 12.06 -17.55
C ILE A 541 8.39 10.70 -16.84
N LYS A 542 7.23 10.06 -16.66
CA LYS A 542 7.10 8.69 -16.13
C LYS A 542 7.91 7.70 -16.98
N ALA A 543 7.79 7.80 -18.31
CA ALA A 543 8.59 7.01 -19.23
C ALA A 543 10.10 7.26 -19.11
N ALA A 544 10.57 8.49 -18.94
CA ALA A 544 12.00 8.74 -18.74
C ALA A 544 12.51 8.03 -17.48
N LEU A 545 11.78 8.16 -16.36
CA LEU A 545 12.10 7.54 -15.07
C LEU A 545 12.09 6.01 -15.14
N THR A 546 11.10 5.39 -15.78
CA THR A 546 11.03 3.92 -15.91
C THR A 546 12.04 3.39 -16.91
N ASN A 547 12.20 4.04 -18.07
CA ASN A 547 12.96 3.46 -19.17
C ASN A 547 14.46 3.43 -18.93
N THR A 548 14.98 4.33 -18.09
CA THR A 548 16.41 4.41 -17.77
C THR A 548 16.74 3.93 -16.36
N ALA A 549 15.80 3.28 -15.67
CA ALA A 549 16.08 2.60 -14.40
C ALA A 549 17.22 1.59 -14.59
N SER A 550 18.30 1.73 -13.82
CA SER A 550 19.58 1.06 -14.07
C SER A 550 20.00 0.06 -12.98
N GLY A 551 19.45 0.19 -11.76
CA GLY A 551 19.73 -0.74 -10.67
C GLY A 551 18.92 -2.02 -10.77
N VAL A 552 19.62 -3.16 -10.87
CA VAL A 552 19.01 -4.50 -10.81
C VAL A 552 18.79 -4.87 -9.36
N VAL A 553 17.61 -4.53 -8.84
CA VAL A 553 17.25 -4.79 -7.44
C VAL A 553 17.11 -6.28 -7.16
N ARG A 554 17.47 -6.71 -5.95
CA ARG A 554 17.53 -8.11 -5.50
C ARG A 554 16.90 -8.34 -4.12
N ASP A 555 16.60 -9.59 -3.80
CA ASP A 555 16.33 -10.01 -2.42
C ASP A 555 17.63 -10.18 -1.60
N ALA A 556 17.51 -10.68 -0.37
CA ALA A 556 18.64 -10.91 0.53
C ALA A 556 19.56 -12.08 0.10
N ASP A 557 19.04 -13.04 -0.65
CA ASP A 557 19.80 -14.18 -1.22
C ASP A 557 20.45 -13.83 -2.56
N GLY A 558 20.20 -12.64 -3.09
CA GLY A 558 20.75 -12.12 -4.34
C GLY A 558 19.97 -12.53 -5.59
N VAL A 559 18.76 -13.07 -5.47
CA VAL A 559 17.86 -13.32 -6.60
C VAL A 559 17.35 -11.97 -7.15
N ARG A 560 17.12 -11.87 -8.46
CA ARG A 560 16.63 -10.62 -9.09
C ARG A 560 15.13 -10.46 -8.83
N GLU A 561 14.74 -9.27 -8.38
CA GLU A 561 13.35 -8.91 -8.14
C GLU A 561 12.51 -8.79 -9.41
N ALA A 562 11.23 -9.17 -9.29
CA ALA A 562 10.24 -9.14 -10.37
C ALA A 562 9.60 -7.75 -10.54
N PRO A 563 9.01 -7.43 -11.71
CA PRO A 563 8.29 -6.17 -11.91
C PRO A 563 7.14 -5.93 -10.91
N MET A 564 6.51 -6.99 -10.38
CA MET A 564 5.51 -6.90 -9.30
C MET A 564 6.06 -6.36 -7.96
N ARG A 565 7.39 -6.26 -7.82
CA ARG A 565 8.11 -5.75 -6.63
C ARG A 565 8.81 -4.42 -6.88
N VAL A 566 9.42 -4.23 -8.06
CA VAL A 566 10.33 -3.09 -8.33
C VAL A 566 10.04 -2.33 -9.63
N GLY A 567 8.98 -2.70 -10.36
CA GLY A 567 8.64 -2.09 -11.64
C GLY A 567 9.76 -2.25 -12.67
N ALA A 568 10.39 -1.15 -13.06
CA ALA A 568 11.56 -1.15 -13.95
C ALA A 568 12.90 -1.46 -13.26
N GLY A 569 12.97 -1.44 -11.92
CA GLY A 569 14.22 -1.44 -11.14
C GLY A 569 14.49 -0.08 -10.51
N ARG A 570 15.70 0.13 -9.97
CA ARG A 570 16.02 1.41 -9.30
C ARG A 570 16.19 2.55 -10.30
N VAL A 571 15.55 3.68 -10.01
CA VAL A 571 15.68 4.96 -10.73
C VAL A 571 17.13 5.45 -10.84
N ASP A 572 17.43 6.10 -11.96
CA ASP A 572 18.73 6.72 -12.28
C ASP A 572 18.48 8.12 -12.85
N GLY A 573 18.69 9.16 -12.03
CA GLY A 573 18.36 10.53 -12.37
C GLY A 573 19.21 11.09 -13.51
N LEU A 574 20.50 10.75 -13.57
CA LEU A 574 21.36 11.20 -14.66
C LEU A 574 21.01 10.49 -15.97
N ALA A 575 20.72 9.18 -15.95
CA ALA A 575 20.28 8.49 -17.14
C ALA A 575 18.92 9.03 -17.65
N ALA A 576 17.98 9.33 -16.75
CA ALA A 576 16.67 9.88 -17.11
C ALA A 576 16.78 11.27 -17.75
N LEU A 577 17.52 12.20 -17.13
CA LEU A 577 17.73 13.55 -17.67
C LEU A 577 18.63 13.58 -18.92
N SER A 578 19.44 12.56 -19.16
CA SER A 578 20.24 12.42 -20.38
C SER A 578 19.49 11.76 -21.53
N SER A 579 18.25 11.31 -21.32
CA SER A 579 17.50 10.55 -22.32
C SER A 579 16.80 11.44 -23.34
N ASP A 580 17.17 11.28 -24.61
CA ASP A 580 16.48 11.89 -25.75
C ASP A 580 15.60 10.89 -26.52
N VAL A 581 15.41 9.66 -26.02
CA VAL A 581 14.51 8.66 -26.61
C VAL A 581 13.65 8.00 -25.54
N LEU A 582 12.34 7.99 -25.76
CA LEU A 582 11.36 7.48 -24.81
C LEU A 582 10.60 6.29 -25.39
N ALA A 583 10.46 5.21 -24.63
CA ALA A 583 9.47 4.16 -24.86
C ALA A 583 8.18 4.52 -24.12
N LEU A 584 7.05 4.60 -24.83
CA LEU A 584 5.74 4.96 -24.29
C LEU A 584 4.76 3.77 -24.39
N GLY A 585 3.86 3.66 -23.41
CA GLY A 585 2.92 2.54 -23.29
C GLY A 585 3.48 1.36 -22.48
N ASP A 586 2.60 0.43 -22.11
CA ASP A 586 2.94 -0.77 -21.32
C ASP A 586 3.20 -2.02 -22.19
N ALA A 587 3.80 -3.03 -21.57
CA ALA A 587 3.79 -4.42 -22.04
C ALA A 587 3.18 -5.37 -20.99
N SER A 588 2.14 -4.90 -20.27
CA SER A 588 1.44 -5.63 -19.21
C SER A 588 0.14 -6.24 -19.72
N PHE A 589 0.01 -7.56 -19.57
CA PHE A 589 -1.14 -8.34 -20.04
C PHE A 589 -2.15 -8.65 -18.92
N GLY A 590 -1.79 -8.43 -17.65
CA GLY A 590 -2.63 -8.77 -16.50
C GLY A 590 -2.85 -10.28 -16.35
N THR A 591 -3.98 -10.66 -15.73
CA THR A 591 -4.43 -12.06 -15.67
C THR A 591 -4.88 -12.53 -17.06
N VAL A 592 -4.43 -13.72 -17.50
CA VAL A 592 -4.74 -14.27 -18.83
C VAL A 592 -5.35 -15.67 -18.71
N GLU A 593 -6.68 -15.77 -18.87
CA GLU A 593 -7.42 -17.03 -18.86
C GLU A 593 -7.20 -17.85 -20.15
N ALA A 594 -6.31 -18.84 -20.10
CA ALA A 594 -5.94 -19.69 -21.23
C ALA A 594 -6.91 -20.88 -21.40
N ALA A 595 -8.08 -20.62 -22.00
CA ALA A 595 -9.02 -21.68 -22.38
C ALA A 595 -8.58 -22.51 -23.60
N GLY A 596 -7.59 -22.02 -24.35
CA GLY A 596 -6.97 -22.62 -25.54
C GLY A 596 -5.65 -21.87 -25.82
N PRO A 597 -4.91 -22.19 -26.90
CA PRO A 597 -3.71 -21.42 -27.26
C PRO A 597 -4.04 -19.93 -27.39
N VAL A 598 -3.26 -19.08 -26.72
CA VAL A 598 -3.46 -17.62 -26.69
C VAL A 598 -2.37 -16.94 -27.49
N LEU A 599 -2.76 -15.98 -28.31
CA LEU A 599 -1.85 -15.03 -28.97
C LEU A 599 -2.45 -13.63 -28.82
N THR A 600 -1.75 -12.75 -28.11
CA THR A 600 -2.18 -11.36 -27.87
C THR A 600 -0.96 -10.45 -27.88
N SER A 601 -1.13 -9.13 -28.03
CA SER A 601 0.01 -8.21 -28.17
C SER A 601 -0.27 -6.83 -27.57
N ARG A 602 0.75 -6.30 -26.89
CA ARG A 602 0.88 -4.89 -26.50
C ARG A 602 1.81 -4.18 -27.47
N THR A 603 1.84 -2.85 -27.46
CA THR A 603 2.69 -2.06 -28.36
C THR A 603 3.42 -0.99 -27.59
N ILE A 604 4.75 -1.10 -27.56
CA ILE A 604 5.64 -0.05 -27.06
C ILE A 604 5.85 0.95 -28.20
N ARG A 605 5.59 2.24 -27.97
CA ARG A 605 5.89 3.31 -28.94
C ARG A 605 7.20 4.00 -28.58
N LEU A 606 8.25 3.75 -29.35
CA LEU A 606 9.50 4.50 -29.25
C LEU A 606 9.34 5.89 -29.90
N VAL A 607 9.83 6.94 -29.25
CA VAL A 607 9.82 8.33 -29.72
C VAL A 607 11.19 8.95 -29.51
N ASN A 608 11.82 9.43 -30.59
CA ASN A 608 13.08 10.16 -30.55
C ASN A 608 12.80 11.66 -30.43
N LYS A 609 13.17 12.24 -29.29
CA LYS A 609 13.11 13.68 -28.97
C LYS A 609 14.41 14.42 -29.35
N GLY A 610 15.48 13.67 -29.61
CA GLY A 610 16.81 14.21 -29.94
C GLY A 610 16.95 14.74 -31.36
N SER A 611 18.08 15.41 -31.60
CA SER A 611 18.46 15.99 -32.89
C SER A 611 19.18 15.01 -33.82
N GLN A 612 19.54 13.81 -33.34
CA GLN A 612 20.29 12.79 -34.06
C GLN A 612 19.43 11.56 -34.35
N ALA A 613 19.76 10.81 -35.40
CA ALA A 613 19.12 9.52 -35.65
C ALA A 613 19.64 8.48 -34.65
N VAL A 614 18.74 7.62 -34.15
CA VAL A 614 19.03 6.59 -33.13
C VAL A 614 18.59 5.22 -33.64
N ARG A 615 19.46 4.21 -33.49
CA ARG A 615 19.21 2.81 -33.86
C ARG A 615 19.25 1.93 -32.61
N LEU A 616 18.25 1.06 -32.48
CA LEU A 616 18.04 0.21 -31.31
C LEU A 616 17.71 -1.21 -31.72
N ASN A 617 18.33 -2.18 -31.04
CA ASN A 617 17.96 -3.58 -31.12
C ASN A 617 17.09 -3.91 -29.91
N ALA A 618 15.91 -4.49 -30.13
CA ALA A 618 14.91 -4.78 -29.11
C ALA A 618 14.83 -6.29 -28.84
N ARG A 619 15.07 -6.71 -27.61
CA ARG A 619 15.01 -8.12 -27.17
C ARG A 619 14.16 -8.26 -25.91
N TYR A 620 13.69 -9.47 -25.62
CA TYR A 620 13.06 -9.81 -24.35
C TYR A 620 14.05 -10.53 -23.43
N GLU A 621 14.09 -10.13 -22.17
CA GLU A 621 14.88 -10.72 -21.09
C GLU A 621 13.93 -11.20 -19.98
N PRO A 622 13.80 -12.53 -19.72
CA PRO A 622 12.94 -13.04 -18.65
C PRO A 622 13.54 -12.80 -17.26
N ILE A 623 12.65 -12.70 -16.27
CA ILE A 623 12.96 -12.71 -14.84
C ILE A 623 12.25 -13.92 -14.20
N THR A 624 10.93 -14.01 -14.35
CA THR A 624 10.10 -15.17 -13.93
C THR A 624 9.55 -15.91 -15.15
N ALA A 625 9.18 -17.19 -15.00
CA ALA A 625 8.73 -18.02 -16.12
C ALA A 625 7.68 -19.07 -15.74
N VAL A 626 6.51 -19.00 -16.37
CA VAL A 626 5.49 -20.06 -16.34
C VAL A 626 5.66 -21.00 -17.54
N PRO A 627 5.68 -22.34 -17.36
CA PRO A 627 5.85 -23.27 -18.47
C PRO A 627 4.75 -23.17 -19.55
N GLY A 628 5.15 -23.14 -20.82
CA GLY A 628 4.23 -22.98 -21.96
C GLY A 628 3.94 -21.52 -22.37
N VAL A 629 4.50 -20.56 -21.65
CA VAL A 629 4.38 -19.11 -21.90
C VAL A 629 5.65 -18.59 -22.56
N SER A 630 5.50 -17.59 -23.44
CA SER A 630 6.61 -16.92 -24.11
C SER A 630 6.22 -15.50 -24.51
N PHE A 631 7.19 -14.58 -24.47
CA PHE A 631 7.07 -13.23 -25.00
C PHE A 631 8.00 -13.06 -26.20
N GLN A 632 7.51 -12.43 -27.27
CA GLN A 632 8.28 -12.19 -28.49
C GLN A 632 8.19 -10.72 -28.90
N VAL A 633 9.34 -10.09 -29.13
CA VAL A 633 9.43 -8.76 -29.76
C VAL A 633 9.30 -8.94 -31.27
N ILE A 634 8.29 -8.34 -31.89
CA ILE A 634 7.97 -8.53 -33.32
C ILE A 634 8.85 -7.66 -34.24
N VAL A 635 9.30 -6.50 -33.75
CA VAL A 635 10.20 -5.58 -34.46
C VAL A 635 11.53 -5.47 -33.68
N PRO A 636 12.48 -6.40 -33.89
CA PRO A 636 13.70 -6.50 -33.09
C PRO A 636 14.79 -5.48 -33.47
N TYR A 637 14.60 -4.69 -34.53
CA TYR A 637 15.47 -3.59 -34.91
C TYR A 637 14.65 -2.37 -35.30
N VAL A 638 15.03 -1.20 -34.78
CA VAL A 638 14.34 0.07 -35.00
C VAL A 638 15.36 1.16 -35.32
N ALA A 639 15.09 1.94 -36.37
CA ALA A 639 15.80 3.19 -36.64
C ALA A 639 14.83 4.36 -36.52
N LEU A 640 15.17 5.33 -35.68
CA LEU A 640 14.36 6.52 -35.38
C LEU A 640 15.08 7.76 -35.93
N PRO A 641 14.54 8.47 -36.95
CA PRO A 641 15.06 9.77 -37.32
C PRO A 641 14.81 10.80 -36.19
N PRO A 642 15.48 11.97 -36.20
CA PRO A 642 15.20 13.06 -35.27
C PRO A 642 13.70 13.42 -35.27
N GLY A 643 13.09 13.55 -34.09
CA GLY A 643 11.64 13.78 -33.96
C GLY A 643 10.73 12.60 -34.35
N GLY A 644 11.29 11.48 -34.80
CA GLY A 644 10.56 10.31 -35.29
C GLY A 644 9.98 9.41 -34.20
N SER A 645 9.03 8.55 -34.56
CA SER A 645 8.52 7.51 -33.66
C SER A 645 8.22 6.21 -34.40
N ALA A 646 8.38 5.07 -33.72
CA ALA A 646 8.09 3.74 -34.25
C ALA A 646 7.35 2.88 -33.21
N SER A 647 6.54 1.94 -33.69
CA SER A 647 5.78 1.00 -32.86
C SER A 647 6.47 -0.37 -32.83
N VAL A 648 6.67 -0.91 -31.64
CA VAL A 648 7.29 -2.21 -31.39
C VAL A 648 6.27 -3.11 -30.69
N PRO A 649 5.62 -4.03 -31.41
CA PRO A 649 4.69 -4.98 -30.81
C PRO A 649 5.44 -6.01 -29.96
N VAL A 650 4.95 -6.22 -28.74
CA VAL A 650 5.37 -7.29 -27.82
C VAL A 650 4.23 -8.30 -27.78
N GLN A 651 4.50 -9.52 -28.18
CA GLN A 651 3.50 -10.58 -28.31
C GLN A 651 3.63 -11.59 -27.17
N LEU A 652 2.56 -11.73 -26.38
CA LEU A 652 2.39 -12.85 -25.45
C LEU A 652 1.81 -14.05 -26.21
N ARG A 653 2.48 -15.19 -26.09
CA ARG A 653 2.08 -16.47 -26.68
C ARG A 653 2.03 -17.56 -25.62
N ILE A 654 0.84 -18.13 -25.45
CA ILE A 654 0.62 -19.37 -24.68
C ILE A 654 0.36 -20.47 -25.70
N SER A 655 1.37 -21.30 -25.99
CA SER A 655 1.30 -22.28 -27.08
C SER A 655 0.53 -23.54 -26.70
N ASN A 656 0.65 -23.97 -25.44
CA ASN A 656 -0.03 -25.14 -24.89
C ASN A 656 -0.51 -24.85 -23.45
N PRO A 657 -1.80 -24.58 -23.23
CA PRO A 657 -2.34 -24.36 -21.88
C PRO A 657 -2.20 -25.57 -20.93
N ALA A 658 -2.01 -26.79 -21.45
CA ALA A 658 -1.77 -27.98 -20.63
C ALA A 658 -0.32 -28.07 -20.09
N ALA A 659 0.54 -27.11 -20.44
CA ALA A 659 1.85 -26.92 -19.84
C ALA A 659 1.82 -25.99 -18.62
N LEU A 660 0.81 -25.12 -18.46
CA LEU A 660 0.75 -24.11 -17.40
C LEU A 660 0.71 -24.75 -16.00
N ARG A 661 1.47 -24.20 -15.06
CA ARG A 661 1.60 -24.67 -13.66
C ARG A 661 1.51 -23.49 -12.71
N LYS A 662 1.06 -23.71 -11.47
CA LYS A 662 1.09 -22.70 -10.41
C LYS A 662 2.53 -22.55 -9.87
N THR A 663 3.43 -22.00 -10.69
CA THR A 663 4.85 -21.78 -10.34
C THR A 663 5.01 -20.47 -9.56
N PRO A 664 5.64 -20.48 -8.38
CA PRO A 664 5.91 -19.25 -7.63
C PRO A 664 6.96 -18.38 -8.32
N ASP A 665 6.96 -17.09 -8.00
CA ASP A 665 8.12 -16.23 -8.11
C ASP A 665 9.22 -16.75 -7.14
N PRO A 666 10.48 -16.95 -7.56
CA PRO A 666 11.55 -17.44 -6.68
C PRO A 666 11.81 -16.58 -5.43
N THR A 667 11.39 -15.32 -5.40
CA THR A 667 11.50 -14.41 -4.24
C THR A 667 10.43 -14.65 -3.16
N VAL A 668 9.39 -15.45 -3.45
CA VAL A 668 8.22 -15.63 -2.56
C VAL A 668 8.39 -16.87 -1.68
N SER A 669 8.47 -16.67 -0.37
CA SER A 669 8.26 -17.77 0.60
C SER A 669 6.83 -18.32 0.47
N LEU A 670 6.74 -19.66 0.42
CA LEU A 670 5.49 -20.43 0.42
C LEU A 670 5.17 -21.04 1.79
N ASP A 671 5.83 -20.58 2.85
CA ASP A 671 5.58 -21.04 4.21
C ASP A 671 4.13 -20.76 4.64
N GLU A 672 3.65 -21.50 5.63
CA GLU A 672 2.29 -21.43 6.20
C GLU A 672 1.13 -21.61 5.19
N GLY A 673 1.42 -22.00 3.93
CA GLY A 673 0.40 -22.25 2.91
C GLY A 673 -0.15 -20.99 2.24
N ARG A 674 0.66 -19.91 2.14
CA ARG A 674 0.33 -18.66 1.43
C ARG A 674 -0.24 -18.89 0.02
N GLN A 675 -1.29 -18.15 -0.33
CA GLN A 675 -1.75 -18.01 -1.71
C GLN A 675 -0.79 -17.12 -2.50
N PHE A 676 -0.53 -17.49 -3.76
CA PHE A 676 0.35 -16.76 -4.67
C PHE A 676 -0.16 -16.87 -6.12
N LEU A 677 0.33 -15.99 -7.00
CA LEU A 677 0.03 -16.00 -8.43
C LEU A 677 1.20 -16.58 -9.24
N ALA A 678 0.89 -17.27 -10.32
CA ALA A 678 1.89 -17.73 -11.28
C ALA A 678 2.25 -16.60 -12.27
N GLU A 679 3.43 -16.02 -12.10
CA GLU A 679 3.92 -14.89 -12.89
C GLU A 679 4.86 -15.33 -14.01
N ALA A 680 4.66 -14.77 -15.20
CA ALA A 680 5.65 -14.78 -16.27
C ALA A 680 5.98 -13.32 -16.61
N SER A 681 7.20 -12.88 -16.28
CA SER A 681 7.62 -11.48 -16.41
C SER A 681 9.08 -11.32 -16.75
N GLY A 682 9.42 -10.10 -17.14
CA GLY A 682 10.75 -9.73 -17.63
C GLY A 682 10.79 -8.28 -18.08
N GLN A 683 11.70 -7.98 -18.99
CA GLN A 683 11.83 -6.66 -19.62
C GLN A 683 12.04 -6.79 -21.13
N VAL A 684 11.46 -5.88 -21.91
CA VAL A 684 11.98 -5.58 -23.25
C VAL A 684 13.13 -4.61 -23.08
N THR A 685 14.33 -5.00 -23.51
CA THR A 685 15.51 -4.15 -23.48
C THR A 685 15.85 -3.69 -24.90
N PHE A 686 16.02 -2.39 -25.05
CA PHE A 686 16.41 -1.72 -26.27
C PHE A 686 17.87 -1.30 -26.12
N THR A 687 18.76 -1.76 -27.00
CA THR A 687 20.20 -1.47 -26.92
C THR A 687 20.79 -1.14 -28.29
N GLY A 688 21.58 -0.07 -28.37
CA GLY A 688 22.24 0.39 -29.60
C GLY A 688 22.88 1.75 -29.37
N ASP A 689 22.42 2.78 -30.10
CA ASP A 689 22.86 4.16 -29.87
C ASP A 689 22.32 4.74 -28.53
N ARG A 690 21.35 4.07 -27.89
CA ARG A 690 20.86 4.30 -26.50
C ARG A 690 20.55 2.96 -25.82
N THR A 691 20.25 3.02 -24.52
CA THR A 691 19.74 1.89 -23.71
C THR A 691 18.42 2.28 -23.06
N LEU A 692 17.37 1.45 -23.19
CA LEU A 692 16.05 1.64 -22.56
C LEU A 692 15.46 0.28 -22.13
N HIS A 693 14.66 0.26 -21.07
CA HIS A 693 14.04 -0.94 -20.50
C HIS A 693 12.53 -0.74 -20.29
N VAL A 694 11.69 -1.69 -20.72
CA VAL A 694 10.24 -1.66 -20.46
C VAL A 694 9.79 -2.96 -19.79
N PRO A 695 9.21 -2.92 -18.58
CA PRO A 695 8.67 -4.11 -17.91
C PRO A 695 7.60 -4.84 -18.73
N VAL A 696 7.65 -6.17 -18.66
CA VAL A 696 6.71 -7.09 -19.29
C VAL A 696 6.13 -7.99 -18.21
N TYR A 697 4.81 -8.17 -18.19
CA TYR A 697 4.12 -8.91 -17.14
C TYR A 697 2.89 -9.66 -17.68
N ALA A 698 2.69 -10.89 -17.22
CA ALA A 698 1.42 -11.61 -17.29
C ALA A 698 1.25 -12.55 -16.09
N ALA A 699 0.01 -12.78 -15.67
CA ALA A 699 -0.41 -13.88 -14.79
C ALA A 699 -1.27 -14.89 -15.59
N PRO A 700 -0.66 -15.78 -16.39
CA PRO A 700 -1.36 -16.71 -17.26
C PRO A 700 -1.77 -17.99 -16.54
N LYS A 701 -3.07 -18.30 -16.54
CA LYS A 701 -3.62 -19.52 -15.92
C LYS A 701 -4.50 -20.33 -16.90
N PRO A 702 -4.48 -21.66 -16.84
CA PRO A 702 -5.39 -22.48 -17.65
C PRO A 702 -6.81 -22.35 -17.08
N VAL A 703 -7.85 -22.34 -17.91
CA VAL A 703 -9.23 -22.36 -17.41
C VAL A 703 -10.05 -23.52 -17.95
N ALA A 704 -10.92 -24.04 -17.08
CA ALA A 704 -11.96 -24.97 -17.47
C ALA A 704 -13.05 -24.26 -18.30
N ARG A 705 -13.88 -25.05 -18.95
CA ARG A 705 -15.17 -24.65 -19.53
C ARG A 705 -16.19 -25.71 -19.17
N LEU A 706 -16.64 -25.68 -17.91
CA LEU A 706 -17.65 -26.56 -17.34
C LEU A 706 -18.99 -25.84 -17.21
N THR A 707 -20.08 -26.61 -17.22
CA THR A 707 -21.46 -26.14 -16.98
C THR A 707 -22.32 -27.28 -16.41
N ALA A 708 -23.42 -26.96 -15.75
CA ALA A 708 -24.46 -27.93 -15.40
C ALA A 708 -25.46 -28.05 -16.57
N SER A 709 -25.52 -29.22 -17.20
CA SER A 709 -26.35 -29.52 -18.38
C SER A 709 -27.25 -30.71 -18.10
N GLY A 710 -28.53 -30.46 -17.83
CA GLY A 710 -29.45 -31.51 -17.42
C GLY A 710 -29.12 -31.98 -16.00
N ASP A 711 -28.87 -33.28 -15.81
CA ASP A 711 -28.50 -33.89 -14.53
C ASP A 711 -26.99 -34.01 -14.28
N ARG A 712 -26.16 -33.46 -15.18
CA ARG A 712 -24.72 -33.70 -15.21
C ARG A 712 -23.88 -32.46 -15.48
N VAL A 713 -22.63 -32.53 -15.04
CA VAL A 713 -21.57 -31.63 -15.48
C VAL A 713 -21.20 -31.94 -16.93
N ALA A 714 -21.08 -30.92 -17.77
CA ALA A 714 -20.66 -31.03 -19.16
C ALA A 714 -19.53 -30.05 -19.48
N GLY A 715 -18.70 -30.38 -20.46
CA GLY A 715 -17.65 -29.52 -21.00
C GLY A 715 -16.24 -30.03 -20.74
N ARG A 716 -15.26 -29.12 -20.57
CA ARG A 716 -13.84 -29.48 -20.41
C ARG A 716 -13.29 -28.99 -19.07
N GLY A 717 -12.93 -29.94 -18.21
CA GLY A 717 -12.22 -29.67 -16.96
C GLY A 717 -10.70 -29.46 -17.14
N LEU A 718 -10.02 -29.38 -15.99
CA LEU A 718 -8.57 -29.32 -15.81
C LEU A 718 -8.16 -30.33 -14.74
N ASP A 719 -7.03 -31.00 -14.93
CA ASP A 719 -6.36 -31.80 -13.90
C ASP A 719 -4.85 -31.65 -14.09
N GLN A 720 -4.25 -30.67 -13.40
CA GLN A 720 -2.85 -30.28 -13.52
C GLN A 720 -2.30 -29.85 -12.14
N PRO A 721 -0.97 -29.90 -11.91
CA PRO A 721 -0.38 -29.43 -10.66
C PRO A 721 -0.71 -27.94 -10.39
N GLY A 722 -1.33 -27.69 -9.23
CA GLY A 722 -1.87 -26.38 -8.83
C GLY A 722 -3.21 -25.98 -9.46
N TYR A 723 -3.64 -26.62 -10.56
CA TYR A 723 -4.83 -26.25 -11.34
C TYR A 723 -5.75 -27.45 -11.59
N GLN A 724 -6.74 -27.65 -10.70
CA GLN A 724 -7.77 -28.68 -10.84
C GLN A 724 -9.16 -28.07 -10.96
N SER A 725 -9.99 -28.60 -11.87
CA SER A 725 -11.42 -28.32 -11.85
C SER A 725 -12.03 -28.91 -10.60
N ARG A 726 -12.55 -28.04 -9.73
CA ARG A 726 -13.24 -28.42 -8.51
C ARG A 726 -14.65 -27.85 -8.47
N MET A 727 -15.56 -28.63 -7.88
CA MET A 727 -16.96 -28.30 -7.73
C MET A 727 -17.35 -28.31 -6.24
N THR A 728 -18.11 -27.29 -5.83
CA THR A 728 -18.91 -27.33 -4.60
C THR A 728 -20.38 -27.34 -5.00
N ALA A 729 -21.13 -28.32 -4.50
CA ALA A 729 -22.58 -28.39 -4.65
C ALA A 729 -23.26 -27.99 -3.34
N LEU A 730 -24.20 -27.05 -3.43
CA LEU A 730 -24.93 -26.47 -2.31
C LEU A 730 -26.44 -26.53 -2.55
N THR A 731 -27.22 -26.51 -1.49
CA THR A 731 -28.64 -26.12 -1.57
C THR A 731 -28.70 -24.61 -1.78
N LEU A 732 -29.42 -24.14 -2.81
CA LEU A 732 -29.68 -22.71 -3.01
C LEU A 732 -30.50 -22.17 -1.83
N GLY A 733 -29.99 -21.15 -1.12
CA GLY A 733 -30.69 -20.49 -0.04
C GLY A 733 -31.45 -19.26 -0.49
N ALA A 734 -30.76 -18.33 -1.16
CA ALA A 734 -31.34 -17.09 -1.68
C ALA A 734 -30.67 -16.64 -2.98
N ARG A 735 -31.33 -15.67 -3.63
CA ARG A 735 -30.81 -14.91 -4.76
C ARG A 735 -30.82 -13.42 -4.38
N SER A 736 -29.91 -12.64 -4.95
CA SER A 736 -30.03 -11.18 -4.99
C SER A 736 -30.05 -10.72 -6.45
N ASP A 737 -30.83 -9.69 -6.71
CA ASP A 737 -30.95 -9.07 -8.03
C ASP A 737 -29.85 -8.01 -8.18
N ARG A 738 -29.25 -7.93 -9.37
CA ARG A 738 -28.06 -7.10 -9.59
C ARG A 738 -28.30 -5.63 -9.25
N LEU A 739 -27.45 -5.07 -8.41
CA LEU A 739 -27.51 -3.67 -7.99
C LEU A 739 -27.34 -2.70 -9.17
N ALA A 740 -28.08 -1.59 -9.09
CA ALA A 740 -27.92 -0.46 -10.01
C ALA A 740 -26.53 0.20 -9.83
N ASP A 741 -26.08 0.96 -10.83
CA ASP A 741 -25.03 1.96 -10.61
C ASP A 741 -25.61 3.10 -9.78
N CYS A 742 -24.83 3.59 -8.81
CA CYS A 742 -25.26 4.78 -8.06
C CYS A 742 -25.26 6.03 -8.97
N GLY A 743 -26.27 6.87 -8.80
CA GLY A 743 -26.46 8.12 -9.55
C GLY A 743 -27.55 9.00 -8.93
N PRO A 744 -27.90 10.16 -9.51
CA PRO A 744 -28.77 11.15 -8.86
C PRO A 744 -30.12 10.63 -8.32
N ASP A 745 -30.66 9.58 -8.94
CA ASP A 745 -31.97 9.00 -8.60
C ASP A 745 -31.89 7.79 -7.63
N VAL A 746 -30.71 7.15 -7.47
CA VAL A 746 -30.51 5.93 -6.67
C VAL A 746 -29.10 5.94 -6.05
N GLN A 747 -28.99 5.99 -4.72
CA GLN A 747 -27.71 6.01 -4.00
C GLN A 747 -27.65 5.15 -2.73
N ASP A 748 -28.77 4.58 -2.30
CA ASP A 748 -28.88 3.48 -1.35
C ASP A 748 -29.14 2.17 -2.13
N ASN A 749 -28.53 1.06 -1.68
CA ASN A 749 -28.59 -0.25 -2.34
C ASN A 749 -28.14 -0.19 -3.82
N CYS A 750 -26.94 0.35 -4.06
CA CYS A 750 -26.34 0.46 -5.40
C CYS A 750 -24.81 0.34 -5.35
N ALA A 751 -24.18 0.07 -6.49
CA ALA A 751 -22.73 0.03 -6.59
C ALA A 751 -22.14 1.40 -7.01
N ILE A 752 -21.27 1.98 -6.17
CA ILE A 752 -20.59 3.26 -6.47
C ILE A 752 -19.44 3.10 -7.49
N ASN A 753 -18.73 1.97 -7.48
CA ASN A 753 -17.56 1.72 -8.32
C ASN A 753 -17.44 0.21 -8.67
N ARG A 754 -16.34 -0.20 -9.32
CA ARG A 754 -16.10 -1.61 -9.68
C ARG A 754 -15.74 -2.45 -8.47
N THR A 755 -15.05 -1.89 -7.48
CA THR A 755 -14.78 -2.60 -6.22
C THR A 755 -16.10 -2.94 -5.51
N ALA A 756 -17.05 -2.00 -5.43
CA ALA A 756 -18.40 -2.23 -4.92
C ALA A 756 -19.14 -3.33 -5.71
N ARG A 757 -19.08 -3.33 -7.05
CA ARG A 757 -19.61 -4.45 -7.88
C ARG A 757 -19.03 -5.82 -7.50
N GLY A 758 -17.85 -5.87 -6.91
CA GLY A 758 -17.26 -7.08 -6.36
C GLY A 758 -18.05 -7.70 -5.20
N GLY A 759 -18.93 -6.94 -4.54
CA GLY A 759 -19.82 -7.40 -3.45
C GLY A 759 -21.31 -7.46 -3.79
N ASP A 760 -21.71 -7.02 -4.99
CA ASP A 760 -23.07 -7.12 -5.59
C ASP A 760 -23.48 -8.61 -5.64
N LEU A 761 -24.35 -9.08 -4.72
CA LEU A 761 -24.62 -10.52 -4.53
C LEU A 761 -25.52 -11.06 -5.64
N ARG A 762 -25.36 -12.36 -5.92
CA ARG A 762 -26.11 -13.04 -6.98
C ARG A 762 -26.80 -14.29 -6.50
N TYR A 763 -26.04 -15.23 -5.95
CA TYR A 763 -26.56 -16.49 -5.41
C TYR A 763 -25.85 -16.82 -4.10
N VAL A 764 -26.62 -17.29 -3.11
CA VAL A 764 -26.06 -17.83 -1.87
C VAL A 764 -26.68 -19.17 -1.55
N GLY A 765 -25.89 -20.06 -0.94
CA GLY A 765 -26.33 -21.40 -0.59
C GLY A 765 -25.54 -21.99 0.56
N ALA A 766 -25.98 -23.15 1.03
CA ALA A 766 -25.33 -23.88 2.12
C ALA A 766 -25.19 -25.37 1.79
N THR A 767 -24.19 -26.00 2.39
CA THR A 767 -23.90 -27.43 2.25
C THR A 767 -23.21 -27.93 3.53
N ALA A 768 -23.19 -29.23 3.78
CA ALA A 768 -22.46 -29.82 4.90
C ALA A 768 -21.80 -31.14 4.53
N THR A 769 -20.62 -31.40 5.08
CA THR A 769 -19.97 -32.73 5.09
C THR A 769 -20.18 -33.38 6.46
N SER A 770 -19.55 -34.54 6.70
CA SER A 770 -19.40 -35.09 8.05
C SER A 770 -18.84 -34.07 9.05
N ASP A 771 -17.91 -33.23 8.62
CA ASP A 771 -17.01 -32.46 9.48
C ASP A 771 -17.15 -30.94 9.33
N LEU A 772 -17.69 -30.45 8.21
CA LEU A 772 -17.84 -29.03 7.89
C LEU A 772 -19.29 -28.65 7.60
N LEU A 773 -19.76 -27.53 8.15
CA LEU A 773 -20.82 -26.72 7.56
C LEU A 773 -20.15 -25.75 6.58
N ALA A 774 -20.80 -25.36 5.49
CA ALA A 774 -20.21 -24.36 4.59
C ALA A 774 -21.25 -23.53 3.85
N PHE A 775 -20.95 -22.25 3.69
CA PHE A 775 -21.79 -21.28 2.99
C PHE A 775 -21.11 -20.83 1.70
N GLY A 776 -21.81 -20.95 0.58
CA GLY A 776 -21.35 -20.48 -0.72
C GLY A 776 -21.90 -19.09 -1.02
N VAL A 777 -21.02 -18.18 -1.44
CA VAL A 777 -21.33 -16.82 -1.86
C VAL A 777 -20.88 -16.62 -3.31
N ALA A 778 -21.78 -16.15 -4.17
CA ALA A 778 -21.49 -15.75 -5.54
C ALA A 778 -22.01 -14.33 -5.82
N THR A 779 -21.24 -13.54 -6.55
CA THR A 779 -21.51 -12.14 -6.88
C THR A 779 -21.76 -11.94 -8.39
N TRP A 780 -22.14 -10.73 -8.79
CA TRP A 780 -22.31 -10.35 -10.20
C TRP A 780 -21.02 -9.89 -10.88
N SER A 781 -19.94 -9.66 -10.14
CA SER A 781 -18.63 -9.29 -10.68
C SER A 781 -17.49 -9.77 -9.79
N THR A 782 -16.33 -9.97 -10.40
CA THR A 782 -15.07 -10.34 -9.74
C THR A 782 -14.71 -9.37 -8.62
N TRP A 783 -14.40 -9.85 -7.41
CA TRP A 783 -13.95 -9.00 -6.32
C TRP A 783 -12.50 -8.52 -6.48
N ALA A 784 -12.23 -7.28 -6.06
CA ALA A 784 -10.93 -6.63 -6.22
C ALA A 784 -9.86 -7.22 -5.27
N ASN A 785 -10.19 -7.33 -3.97
CA ASN A 785 -9.35 -8.00 -2.98
C ASN A 785 -10.25 -8.59 -1.87
N ILE A 786 -10.52 -9.90 -1.94
CA ILE A 786 -11.34 -10.60 -0.94
C ILE A 786 -10.60 -10.67 0.41
N GLY A 787 -11.31 -10.57 1.52
CA GLY A 787 -10.73 -10.54 2.88
C GLY A 787 -10.20 -9.17 3.30
N SER A 788 -9.96 -8.25 2.36
CA SER A 788 -9.59 -6.85 2.63
C SER A 788 -10.72 -5.90 2.21
N ASN A 789 -10.81 -5.53 0.93
CA ASN A 789 -11.81 -4.55 0.45
C ASN A 789 -13.20 -5.16 0.29
N ILE A 790 -13.29 -6.48 0.17
CA ILE A 790 -14.54 -7.22 -0.04
C ILE A 790 -14.56 -8.40 0.93
N GLN A 791 -15.42 -8.34 1.94
CA GLN A 791 -15.48 -9.30 3.04
C GLN A 791 -16.87 -9.93 3.12
N PRO A 792 -17.14 -11.03 2.38
CA PRO A 792 -18.33 -11.86 2.59
C PRO A 792 -18.49 -12.27 4.06
N GLU A 793 -19.64 -11.95 4.63
CA GLU A 793 -20.03 -12.23 6.02
C GLU A 793 -21.31 -13.06 6.00
N VAL A 794 -21.33 -14.17 6.73
CA VAL A 794 -22.53 -14.99 6.94
C VAL A 794 -22.87 -15.01 8.42
N LYS A 795 -24.01 -14.40 8.77
CA LYS A 795 -24.60 -14.49 10.11
C LYS A 795 -25.55 -15.67 10.12
N PHE A 796 -25.32 -16.64 11.01
CA PHE A 796 -26.12 -17.86 11.05
C PHE A 796 -26.46 -18.29 12.47
N SER A 797 -27.68 -18.82 12.65
CA SER A 797 -28.10 -19.49 13.88
C SER A 797 -28.12 -20.99 13.65
N VAL A 798 -27.55 -21.76 14.57
CA VAL A 798 -27.60 -23.23 14.58
C VAL A 798 -27.74 -23.73 16.02
N GLY A 799 -28.62 -24.70 16.24
CA GLY A 799 -28.85 -25.29 17.57
C GLY A 799 -29.27 -24.29 18.67
N GLY A 800 -29.79 -23.12 18.31
CA GLY A 800 -30.13 -22.04 19.26
C GLY A 800 -28.94 -21.18 19.71
N LYS A 801 -27.82 -21.22 18.99
CA LYS A 801 -26.69 -20.28 19.15
C LYS A 801 -26.44 -19.53 17.84
N ASP A 802 -26.08 -18.26 17.96
CA ASP A 802 -25.82 -17.37 16.84
C ASP A 802 -24.30 -17.18 16.64
N PHE A 803 -23.89 -17.21 15.37
CA PHE A 803 -22.50 -17.14 14.94
C PHE A 803 -22.36 -16.20 13.73
N VAL A 804 -21.14 -15.73 13.50
CA VAL A 804 -20.76 -14.98 12.30
C VAL A 804 -19.50 -15.63 11.73
N THR A 805 -19.54 -16.07 10.47
CA THR A 805 -18.34 -16.48 9.74
C THR A 805 -18.03 -15.48 8.63
N THR A 806 -16.79 -15.02 8.57
CA THR A 806 -16.36 -13.93 7.69
C THR A 806 -15.12 -14.32 6.91
N ALA A 807 -15.10 -14.02 5.61
CA ALA A 807 -13.90 -14.13 4.79
C ALA A 807 -12.90 -13.04 5.16
N VAL A 808 -11.74 -13.42 5.70
CA VAL A 808 -10.69 -12.55 6.23
C VAL A 808 -9.30 -13.04 5.83
N LYS A 809 -8.27 -12.25 6.16
CA LYS A 809 -6.87 -12.69 6.25
C LYS A 809 -6.42 -12.67 7.73
N PRO A 810 -5.36 -13.41 8.11
CA PRO A 810 -4.69 -13.21 9.40
C PRO A 810 -4.25 -11.77 9.62
N THR A 811 -4.33 -11.30 10.87
CA THR A 811 -3.94 -9.95 11.28
C THR A 811 -3.21 -9.98 12.62
N ASN A 812 -2.37 -8.96 12.87
CA ASN A 812 -1.82 -8.68 14.19
C ASN A 812 -2.92 -8.05 15.11
N PRO A 813 -2.61 -7.74 16.39
CA PRO A 813 -3.56 -7.07 17.30
C PRO A 813 -3.95 -5.64 16.87
N ASP A 814 -3.11 -4.97 16.10
CA ASP A 814 -3.33 -3.60 15.60
C ASP A 814 -4.22 -3.55 14.33
N GLY A 815 -4.46 -4.71 13.70
CA GLY A 815 -5.31 -4.89 12.51
C GLY A 815 -4.54 -5.04 11.20
N ASP A 816 -3.21 -4.90 11.19
CA ASP A 816 -2.39 -5.10 10.00
C ASP A 816 -2.38 -6.57 9.59
N ILE A 817 -2.43 -6.84 8.29
CA ILE A 817 -2.46 -8.20 7.74
C ILE A 817 -1.07 -8.85 7.84
N THR A 818 -1.03 -10.10 8.33
CA THR A 818 0.22 -10.82 8.61
C THR A 818 0.55 -11.94 7.62
N ALA A 819 -0.40 -12.35 6.77
CA ALA A 819 -0.15 -13.39 5.76
C ALA A 819 -1.11 -13.31 4.55
N ASP A 820 -0.63 -13.79 3.39
CA ASP A 820 -1.43 -14.13 2.21
C ASP A 820 -2.24 -15.43 2.41
N ILE A 821 -2.90 -15.58 3.55
CA ILE A 821 -3.78 -16.73 3.84
C ILE A 821 -5.21 -16.22 3.90
N TRP A 822 -6.13 -16.96 3.28
CA TRP A 822 -7.53 -16.58 3.18
C TRP A 822 -8.39 -17.55 4.00
N LEU A 823 -9.03 -17.02 5.05
CA LEU A 823 -9.75 -17.81 6.06
C LEU A 823 -11.23 -17.42 6.12
N ALA A 824 -12.09 -18.42 6.35
CA ALA A 824 -13.37 -18.24 6.99
C ALA A 824 -13.14 -18.25 8.50
N ARG A 825 -13.15 -17.07 9.13
CA ARG A 825 -13.03 -16.90 10.58
C ARG A 825 -14.42 -16.88 11.19
N THR A 826 -14.70 -17.80 12.11
CA THR A 826 -16.01 -17.94 12.76
C THR A 826 -15.94 -17.47 14.21
N LYS A 827 -16.80 -16.49 14.56
CA LYS A 827 -16.99 -15.98 15.92
C LYS A 827 -18.39 -16.31 16.46
N VAL A 828 -18.54 -16.38 17.79
CA VAL A 828 -19.86 -16.29 18.44
C VAL A 828 -20.40 -14.87 18.26
N ALA A 829 -21.65 -14.75 17.79
CA ALA A 829 -22.24 -13.46 17.44
C ALA A 829 -22.33 -12.52 18.65
N GLY A 830 -21.87 -11.27 18.48
CA GLY A 830 -21.81 -10.28 19.55
C GLY A 830 -20.62 -10.41 20.50
N SER A 831 -19.60 -11.20 20.15
CA SER A 831 -18.34 -11.33 20.91
C SER A 831 -17.12 -11.45 20.00
N ASP A 832 -15.93 -11.35 20.58
CA ASP A 832 -14.66 -11.63 19.89
C ASP A 832 -14.18 -13.09 20.00
N GLU A 833 -14.98 -13.98 20.61
CA GLU A 833 -14.67 -15.42 20.73
C GLU A 833 -14.63 -16.09 19.35
N VAL A 834 -13.43 -16.25 18.80
CA VAL A 834 -13.17 -17.06 17.60
C VAL A 834 -13.25 -18.53 18.01
N VAL A 835 -14.17 -19.26 17.40
CA VAL A 835 -14.44 -20.69 17.69
C VAL A 835 -13.85 -21.63 16.65
N ASP A 836 -13.55 -21.12 15.45
CA ASP A 836 -13.04 -21.90 14.32
C ASP A 836 -12.45 -20.99 13.23
N GLU A 837 -11.39 -21.45 12.55
CA GLU A 837 -10.84 -20.85 11.35
C GLU A 837 -10.54 -21.94 10.31
N GLN A 838 -10.99 -21.74 9.07
CA GLN A 838 -10.85 -22.72 7.98
C GLN A 838 -10.41 -22.02 6.68
N PRO A 839 -9.58 -22.64 5.81
CA PRO A 839 -9.24 -22.04 4.52
C PRO A 839 -10.47 -21.81 3.63
N LEU A 840 -10.54 -20.64 2.96
CA LEU A 840 -11.60 -20.39 1.98
C LEU A 840 -11.56 -21.45 0.86
N ASN A 841 -12.73 -21.86 0.39
CA ASN A 841 -12.91 -22.99 -0.53
C ASN A 841 -12.42 -24.36 0.01
N GLY A 842 -12.01 -24.44 1.28
CA GLY A 842 -11.49 -25.64 1.94
C GLY A 842 -10.09 -26.06 1.47
N LEU A 843 -9.30 -25.15 0.90
CA LEU A 843 -7.98 -25.42 0.33
C LEU A 843 -6.98 -24.28 0.59
N ASP A 844 -5.72 -24.64 0.74
CA ASP A 844 -4.60 -23.73 1.00
C ASP A 844 -3.96 -23.16 -0.28
N GLY A 845 -2.81 -22.49 -0.12
CA GLY A 845 -1.98 -21.96 -1.19
C GLY A 845 -1.49 -22.97 -2.25
N ALA A 846 -1.47 -24.27 -1.97
CA ALA A 846 -0.98 -25.27 -2.91
C ALA A 846 -1.96 -25.51 -4.08
N THR A 847 -3.25 -25.17 -3.93
CA THR A 847 -4.25 -25.28 -5.01
C THR A 847 -4.81 -23.90 -5.38
N ASP A 848 -4.83 -23.56 -6.66
CA ASP A 848 -5.46 -22.33 -7.12
C ASP A 848 -7.00 -22.49 -7.20
N THR A 849 -7.72 -21.84 -6.29
CA THR A 849 -9.19 -21.74 -6.29
C THR A 849 -9.70 -20.39 -6.81
N ASN A 850 -8.89 -19.68 -7.61
CA ASN A 850 -9.14 -18.38 -8.23
C ASN A 850 -9.35 -17.19 -7.27
N LEU A 851 -9.00 -17.27 -5.98
CA LEU A 851 -9.33 -16.22 -4.99
C LEU A 851 -8.92 -14.79 -5.39
N PHE A 852 -7.82 -14.61 -6.13
CA PHE A 852 -7.34 -13.31 -6.65
C PHE A 852 -8.18 -12.71 -7.81
N ASP A 853 -9.07 -13.48 -8.43
CA ASP A 853 -9.95 -13.04 -9.53
C ASP A 853 -11.25 -13.88 -9.68
N SER A 854 -11.82 -14.32 -8.56
CA SER A 854 -13.08 -15.09 -8.50
C SER A 854 -14.33 -14.19 -8.39
N ASP A 855 -15.48 -14.77 -8.77
CA ASP A 855 -16.85 -14.30 -8.54
C ASP A 855 -17.64 -15.32 -7.66
N VAL A 856 -16.96 -16.34 -7.12
CA VAL A 856 -17.49 -17.37 -6.21
C VAL A 856 -16.50 -17.71 -5.08
N VAL A 857 -17.00 -17.91 -3.87
CA VAL A 857 -16.22 -18.37 -2.71
C VAL A 857 -17.09 -19.20 -1.76
N VAL A 858 -16.46 -20.09 -1.00
CA VAL A 858 -17.12 -20.91 0.02
C VAL A 858 -16.43 -20.67 1.36
N LEU A 859 -17.23 -20.38 2.39
CA LEU A 859 -16.82 -20.18 3.78
C LEU A 859 -17.17 -21.43 4.59
N PRO A 860 -16.22 -22.37 4.80
CA PRO A 860 -16.40 -23.51 5.69
C PRO A 860 -16.31 -23.15 7.18
N VAL A 861 -16.97 -23.96 8.00
CA VAL A 861 -16.97 -23.91 9.48
C VAL A 861 -16.95 -25.34 10.02
N SER A 862 -16.05 -25.63 10.97
CA SER A 862 -15.96 -26.91 11.67
C SER A 862 -17.24 -27.23 12.46
N ARG A 863 -17.85 -28.37 12.16
CA ARG A 863 -19.04 -28.86 12.89
C ARG A 863 -18.73 -29.27 14.33
N ALA A 864 -17.45 -29.49 14.66
CA ALA A 864 -17.02 -29.72 16.04
C ALA A 864 -17.09 -28.46 16.91
N ALA A 865 -17.07 -27.26 16.31
CA ALA A 865 -17.26 -25.99 16.99
C ALA A 865 -18.74 -25.57 17.12
N LEU A 866 -19.66 -26.29 16.46
CA LEU A 866 -21.07 -25.93 16.35
C LEU A 866 -22.00 -26.93 17.08
N PRO A 867 -23.09 -26.46 17.71
CA PRO A 867 -24.17 -27.34 18.14
C PRO A 867 -24.91 -27.95 16.94
N SER A 868 -25.71 -28.99 17.18
CA SER A 868 -26.60 -29.57 16.17
C SER A 868 -27.99 -28.92 16.18
N GLY A 869 -28.55 -28.71 14.99
CA GLY A 869 -29.90 -28.15 14.80
C GLY A 869 -30.09 -27.69 13.36
N PRO A 870 -31.29 -27.22 12.97
CA PRO A 870 -31.48 -26.53 11.68
C PRO A 870 -30.62 -25.26 11.63
N VAL A 871 -30.19 -24.87 10.42
CA VAL A 871 -29.43 -23.64 10.20
C VAL A 871 -30.35 -22.57 9.59
N THR A 872 -30.42 -21.40 10.21
CA THR A 872 -30.92 -20.17 9.55
C THR A 872 -29.73 -19.26 9.27
N TYR A 873 -29.72 -18.55 8.14
CA TYR A 873 -28.59 -17.68 7.79
C TYR A 873 -28.99 -16.49 6.91
N THR A 874 -28.19 -15.44 7.00
CA THR A 874 -28.18 -14.28 6.10
C THR A 874 -26.75 -14.06 5.61
N VAL A 875 -26.58 -13.69 4.35
CA VAL A 875 -25.28 -13.37 3.77
C VAL A 875 -25.26 -11.90 3.40
N GLY A 876 -24.22 -11.19 3.83
CA GLY A 876 -23.90 -9.85 3.33
C GLY A 876 -22.46 -9.79 2.84
N VAL A 877 -22.08 -8.69 2.19
CA VAL A 877 -20.68 -8.46 1.80
C VAL A 877 -20.21 -7.11 2.32
N ARG A 878 -19.30 -7.11 3.28
CA ARG A 878 -18.72 -5.87 3.83
C ARG A 878 -17.72 -5.24 2.87
N SER A 879 -17.68 -3.91 2.87
CA SER A 879 -16.68 -3.13 2.14
C SER A 879 -16.50 -1.72 2.75
N PRO A 880 -15.31 -1.10 2.65
CA PRO A 880 -15.20 0.36 2.77
C PRO A 880 -15.82 1.12 1.58
N TYR A 881 -16.22 0.43 0.50
CA TYR A 881 -16.80 1.01 -0.71
C TYR A 881 -18.30 0.68 -0.88
N THR A 882 -19.09 0.75 0.20
CA THR A 882 -20.57 0.63 0.13
C THR A 882 -21.20 1.80 -0.62
N ALA A 883 -22.51 1.73 -0.90
CA ALA A 883 -23.21 2.96 -1.25
C ALA A 883 -23.21 3.91 -0.03
N PRO A 884 -23.22 5.23 -0.24
CA PRO A 884 -22.96 6.18 0.84
C PRO A 884 -24.18 6.34 1.74
N ALA A 885 -25.36 6.13 1.16
CA ALA A 885 -26.65 6.21 1.79
C ALA A 885 -27.01 4.98 2.64
N ASP A 886 -26.26 3.88 2.48
CA ASP A 886 -26.51 2.62 3.18
C ASP A 886 -26.23 2.79 4.68
N SER A 887 -27.15 2.33 5.53
CA SER A 887 -27.04 2.50 6.98
C SER A 887 -26.02 1.57 7.66
N ASP A 888 -25.54 0.55 6.95
CA ASP A 888 -24.57 -0.43 7.42
C ASP A 888 -23.39 -0.56 6.44
N ASP A 889 -22.36 -1.34 6.79
CA ASP A 889 -21.13 -1.48 6.00
C ASP A 889 -21.21 -2.62 4.97
N LEU A 890 -22.42 -3.01 4.55
CA LEU A 890 -22.65 -3.99 3.50
C LEU A 890 -22.88 -3.32 2.14
N VAL A 891 -22.36 -3.94 1.09
CA VAL A 891 -22.67 -3.58 -0.31
C VAL A 891 -24.04 -4.14 -0.71
N ASP A 892 -24.30 -5.37 -0.29
CA ASP A 892 -25.55 -6.11 -0.54
C ASP A 892 -25.76 -7.11 0.61
N VAL A 893 -27.02 -7.50 0.85
CA VAL A 893 -27.43 -8.46 1.87
C VAL A 893 -28.65 -9.27 1.42
N THR A 894 -28.56 -10.60 1.50
CA THR A 894 -29.67 -11.47 1.09
C THR A 894 -30.79 -11.53 2.14
N PRO A 895 -32.03 -11.81 1.71
CA PRO A 895 -33.06 -12.34 2.61
C PRO A 895 -32.56 -13.56 3.41
N ALA A 896 -33.19 -13.81 4.56
CA ALA A 896 -32.87 -14.97 5.39
C ALA A 896 -33.23 -16.29 4.70
N ALA A 897 -32.29 -17.24 4.73
CA ALA A 897 -32.41 -18.56 4.17
C ALA A 897 -32.35 -19.64 5.26
N THR A 898 -32.83 -20.85 4.93
CA THR A 898 -32.81 -22.03 5.81
C THR A 898 -32.03 -23.17 5.16
N PHE A 899 -31.26 -23.91 5.95
CA PHE A 899 -30.57 -25.13 5.51
C PHE A 899 -30.78 -26.28 6.49
N ASP A 900 -31.08 -27.46 5.94
CA ASP A 900 -31.22 -28.70 6.71
C ASP A 900 -29.84 -29.31 6.97
N TYR A 901 -29.39 -29.18 8.22
CA TYR A 901 -28.10 -29.65 8.73
C TYR A 901 -27.92 -31.18 8.69
N SER A 902 -28.96 -31.94 8.32
CA SER A 902 -28.89 -33.38 8.06
C SER A 902 -28.53 -33.73 6.61
N LEU A 903 -28.57 -32.76 5.67
CA LEU A 903 -28.18 -32.96 4.28
C LEU A 903 -26.65 -32.97 4.12
N ILE A 904 -26.07 -34.17 4.09
CA ILE A 904 -24.62 -34.37 4.01
C ILE A 904 -24.18 -34.71 2.58
N VAL A 905 -23.23 -33.94 2.04
CA VAL A 905 -22.49 -34.27 0.81
C VAL A 905 -21.17 -34.98 1.13
N PRO A 906 -20.62 -35.85 0.25
CA PRO A 906 -19.40 -36.63 0.55
C PRO A 906 -18.11 -35.80 0.68
N GLY A 907 -18.11 -34.52 0.34
CA GLY A 907 -16.94 -33.65 0.40
C GLY A 907 -17.25 -32.24 -0.10
N LEU A 908 -16.53 -31.24 0.41
CA LEU A 908 -16.83 -29.83 0.19
C LEU A 908 -16.44 -29.32 -1.21
N SER A 909 -15.28 -29.75 -1.71
CA SER A 909 -14.67 -29.24 -2.96
C SER A 909 -14.08 -30.42 -3.74
N THR A 910 -14.94 -31.13 -4.47
CA THR A 910 -14.58 -32.36 -5.19
C THR A 910 -13.91 -32.05 -6.52
N VAL A 911 -12.91 -32.84 -6.93
CA VAL A 911 -12.35 -32.77 -8.29
C VAL A 911 -13.40 -33.29 -9.26
N VAL A 912 -13.77 -32.48 -10.26
CA VAL A 912 -14.97 -32.69 -11.08
C VAL A 912 -14.64 -32.95 -12.55
N ARG A 913 -15.42 -33.84 -13.17
CA ARG A 913 -15.25 -34.34 -14.54
C ARG A 913 -16.55 -34.21 -15.32
N SER A 914 -16.45 -34.15 -16.64
CA SER A 914 -17.64 -34.17 -17.52
C SER A 914 -18.32 -35.54 -17.42
N GLY A 915 -19.61 -35.55 -17.11
CA GLY A 915 -20.41 -36.75 -16.83
C GLY A 915 -20.77 -36.95 -15.35
N ASP A 916 -20.13 -36.21 -14.43
CA ASP A 916 -20.43 -36.26 -12.99
C ASP A 916 -21.84 -35.73 -12.68
N PRO A 917 -22.57 -36.31 -11.71
CA PRO A 917 -23.94 -35.92 -11.42
C PRO A 917 -24.04 -34.57 -10.67
N VAL A 918 -25.04 -33.78 -11.03
CA VAL A 918 -25.41 -32.52 -10.37
C VAL A 918 -26.78 -32.69 -9.72
N PRO A 919 -26.95 -32.58 -8.39
CA PRO A 919 -28.25 -32.69 -7.73
C PRO A 919 -29.26 -31.66 -8.24
N ALA A 920 -30.55 -32.03 -8.34
CA ALA A 920 -31.61 -31.08 -8.71
C ALA A 920 -31.88 -30.10 -7.55
N GLY A 921 -32.16 -28.82 -7.86
CA GLY A 921 -32.30 -27.76 -6.87
C GLY A 921 -30.97 -27.25 -6.30
N SER A 922 -29.83 -27.64 -6.88
CA SER A 922 -28.52 -27.25 -6.37
C SER A 922 -28.01 -25.94 -6.97
N LEU A 923 -27.33 -25.16 -6.13
CA LEU A 923 -26.38 -24.14 -6.52
C LEU A 923 -25.01 -24.81 -6.67
N VAL A 924 -24.35 -24.62 -7.81
CA VAL A 924 -23.09 -25.27 -8.18
C VAL A 924 -22.03 -24.21 -8.43
N PHE A 925 -20.94 -24.27 -7.69
CA PHE A 925 -19.76 -23.44 -7.90
C PHE A 925 -18.64 -24.24 -8.55
N PHE A 926 -18.05 -23.72 -9.63
CA PHE A 926 -16.87 -24.26 -10.29
C PHE A 926 -15.68 -23.31 -10.07
N HIS A 927 -14.90 -23.57 -9.03
CA HIS A 927 -13.82 -22.69 -8.55
C HIS A 927 -12.83 -22.30 -9.66
N HIS A 928 -12.35 -23.27 -10.44
CA HIS A 928 -11.36 -23.05 -11.53
C HIS A 928 -11.96 -23.01 -12.94
N ASN A 929 -13.14 -22.39 -13.11
CA ASN A 929 -13.78 -22.18 -14.42
C ASN A 929 -13.44 -20.81 -15.04
N ALA A 930 -13.67 -20.68 -16.34
CA ALA A 930 -13.56 -19.38 -17.02
C ALA A 930 -14.54 -18.34 -16.45
N SER A 931 -14.12 -17.07 -16.47
CA SER A 931 -14.87 -15.92 -15.93
C SER A 931 -16.32 -15.85 -16.43
N GLY A 932 -17.23 -15.44 -15.54
CA GLY A 932 -18.68 -15.35 -15.79
C GLY A 932 -19.42 -16.70 -15.87
N ASN A 933 -18.72 -17.84 -15.72
CA ASN A 933 -19.30 -19.18 -15.72
C ASN A 933 -19.02 -19.93 -14.41
N ARG A 934 -18.80 -19.23 -13.29
CA ARG A 934 -18.35 -19.88 -12.05
C ARG A 934 -19.49 -20.32 -11.12
N ALA A 935 -20.70 -19.78 -11.26
CA ALA A 935 -21.91 -20.22 -10.53
C ALA A 935 -23.09 -20.58 -11.46
N PHE A 936 -23.75 -21.72 -11.19
CA PHE A 936 -24.96 -22.19 -11.87
C PHE A 936 -26.02 -22.65 -10.86
N VAL A 937 -27.31 -22.52 -11.19
CA VAL A 937 -28.42 -23.16 -10.46
C VAL A 937 -29.06 -24.21 -11.36
N ARG A 938 -29.33 -25.40 -10.82
CA ARG A 938 -30.04 -26.49 -11.51
C ARG A 938 -31.50 -26.62 -11.04
#